data_AF-A0A257K5P1-F1
#
_entry.id   AF-A0A257K5P1-F1
#
_cell.length_a   1.000
_cell.length_b   1.000
_cell.length_c   1.000
_cell.angle_alpha   90.00
_cell.angle_beta   90.00
_cell.angle_gamma   90.00
#
_symmetry.space_group_name_H-M   'P 1'
#
loop_
_entity.id
_entity.type
_entity.pdbx_description
1 polymer ?
#
loop_
_entity_poly.entity_id
_entity_poly.type
_entity_poly.pdbx_seq_one_letter_code
_entity_poly.pdbx_strand_id
1 'polypeptide(L)'
;MSYLQGIENISGLGELNAYTRSYLNNQSDIISRILSQSKELSGLGDAEGKTLSFAEVVAKYNKGITQDEIRAWVWYKRKLGVPMSGWQSFYIKSTGKQLESELFELVKAGALFYCGSELLPFPMYTYGNIYDRLTQLAADKVEIEKHFGQEVYQLHEQVLEKAKPELLSVTNPDPKERPIITAISDFAVDGNLFYVCAVREEFMDLENAEELKKVNGKIERKKEREKINIRFDSETRYTLQQVFVKWLYTLNSETDFEKSSAIDIADYYLANRPLRDDKLSKEEKAELRANARIEGESLFSRFLHEVPTHEDQLKLDLSWNRMYNGQSDINYSKVPIGFECSTRFKSGILQITDIQREGVAFMEAMGSGINAFDVGVGKTMTAIVNLAHNLYSGKCKRPIIVVPKPTYKKWMNEIIGFTDKKSGEFVSGVLSHTGITLNDWYNLGTDIVGKIRLDQAVPERSITMVTYEGFKRLGFGESVSDELFIELVNILGQSREKSSRDKEIEYQKFREMIGVGQKNSIADIDILGFDYAVVDEAHRCKNVFSQVKSDEDGNKRYNIQSAVSETGQKAFLILSFIQRKFGRNTMLLTATPFSNSPLEIYSMLSLVAYDSLRDNGIVNLDTFFDLFVLPTVEWTANYKEEIVEKEVIKSFTNRRILQKLIYNHILYKTGEEAGVVRPKKINLPLLYNFENTKERLPQDKQVLTYINMTPRQRENQNGIVAMAKNSTKGKLDMGNLFRALAYSLDNALSPYLLNGSPEDYKDFVAQSPKIAYVMECIRSVKTWHETHGETASGQVIYMNRGKLFFPLIKEYLENEIGYQRGVMYDRVKVDEVEIISSEINDTRKETIKEAFLDGVVKIIIGTATIREGIDLQKRGTVIYNCYPEWNPTDIRQLEGRIWRQGNQFSYVRIVMPLVQDSMDVFVFQKLEEKTSRINDIWFRGDRGNVLDLESMDPEEIKLALITDVDRLVKMFFDQAKEELNRDFRKVSSAIETLAEVKRDIEDYTDYRTHSLECIRTFYTTLLASRYLEQLPKVADESETSSKQFKKAKELKEDIEAVMNSAAQEDKDILALGRKIESSYALLGIYFSNRYYLNYFKEYVSKVRKTERTLLKPKGYSLTSDLAPVIAQYEAEKISIQEQAELFKGESGSPKWAELRAMIVQKKSALQVEGRSAESRAEEFNRLNYLLEYRAATGVVSPLPSQSVSELELEALALELELELLSF
;
A
#
# COMPACT_ATOMS: atom_id res chain seq x y z
N MET A 1 33.61 -10.65 -34.66
CA MET A 1 34.35 -11.89 -34.40
C MET A 1 34.17 -12.88 -35.55
N SER A 2 34.50 -12.50 -36.78
CA SER A 2 34.65 -13.45 -37.89
C SER A 2 36.03 -14.14 -37.88
N TYR A 3 37.01 -13.54 -37.20
CA TYR A 3 38.40 -13.98 -37.09
C TYR A 3 38.64 -15.24 -36.24
N LEU A 4 37.65 -15.71 -35.47
CA LEU A 4 37.75 -16.96 -34.69
C LEU A 4 37.10 -18.16 -35.39
N GLN A 5 36.46 -17.93 -36.53
CA GLN A 5 35.76 -18.98 -37.26
C GLN A 5 36.79 -19.86 -38.00
N GLY A 6 37.05 -21.06 -37.46
CA GLY A 6 38.05 -22.01 -37.98
C GLY A 6 39.14 -22.41 -36.99
N ILE A 7 39.19 -21.81 -35.80
CA ILE A 7 40.19 -22.11 -34.77
C ILE A 7 39.55 -22.98 -33.67
N GLU A 8 39.80 -24.29 -33.70
CA GLU A 8 39.14 -25.25 -32.79
C GLU A 8 39.83 -25.38 -31.43
N ASN A 9 41.10 -24.99 -31.33
CA ASN A 9 41.89 -25.00 -30.10
C ASN A 9 43.10 -24.06 -30.25
N ILE A 10 43.86 -23.88 -29.17
CA ILE A 10 45.04 -22.97 -29.12
C ILE A 10 46.10 -23.33 -30.18
N SER A 11 46.17 -24.59 -30.64
CA SER A 11 47.12 -25.00 -31.69
C SER A 11 46.74 -24.51 -33.09
N GLY A 12 45.48 -24.11 -33.31
CA GLY A 12 45.03 -23.50 -34.56
C GLY A 12 45.40 -22.02 -34.73
N LEU A 13 46.06 -21.40 -33.73
CA LEU A 13 46.47 -19.99 -33.75
C LEU A 13 47.82 -19.74 -34.47
N GLY A 14 48.44 -20.77 -35.06
CA GLY A 14 49.73 -20.64 -35.77
C GLY A 14 50.96 -20.63 -34.84
N GLU A 15 52.12 -20.27 -35.40
CA GLU A 15 53.36 -20.12 -34.61
C GLU A 15 53.34 -18.80 -33.82
N LEU A 16 53.11 -18.95 -32.51
CA LEU A 16 53.14 -17.84 -31.55
C LEU A 16 54.48 -17.84 -30.80
N ASN A 17 54.96 -16.65 -30.45
CA ASN A 17 56.16 -16.53 -29.62
C ASN A 17 55.97 -17.21 -28.23
N ALA A 18 57.09 -17.58 -27.59
CA ALA A 18 57.08 -18.42 -26.40
C ALA A 18 56.33 -17.81 -25.20
N TYR A 19 56.36 -16.48 -25.05
CA TYR A 19 55.67 -15.77 -23.97
C TYR A 19 54.14 -15.82 -24.16
N THR A 20 53.67 -15.46 -25.36
CA THR A 20 52.25 -15.46 -25.71
C THR A 20 51.67 -16.88 -25.66
N ARG A 21 52.42 -17.87 -26.15
CA ARG A 21 52.02 -19.29 -26.08
C ARG A 21 51.90 -19.78 -24.63
N SER A 22 52.83 -19.40 -23.76
CA SER A 22 52.77 -19.77 -22.34
C SER A 22 51.60 -19.11 -21.60
N TYR A 23 51.28 -17.86 -21.92
CA TYR A 23 50.16 -17.14 -21.33
C TYR A 23 48.81 -17.73 -21.76
N LEU A 24 48.64 -18.02 -23.05
CA LEU A 24 47.43 -18.65 -23.57
C LEU A 24 47.24 -20.09 -23.03
N ASN A 25 48.32 -20.85 -22.89
CA ASN A 25 48.26 -22.19 -22.29
C ASN A 25 47.82 -22.15 -20.82
N ASN A 26 48.25 -21.14 -20.04
CA ASN A 26 47.82 -20.95 -18.66
C ASN A 26 46.33 -20.57 -18.52
N GLN A 27 45.69 -20.08 -19.58
CA GLN A 27 44.26 -19.78 -19.62
C GLN A 27 43.49 -20.71 -20.58
N SER A 28 44.06 -21.89 -20.85
CA SER A 28 43.52 -22.84 -21.83
C SER A 28 42.09 -23.27 -21.55
N ASP A 29 41.70 -23.43 -20.28
CA ASP A 29 40.31 -23.75 -19.90
C ASP A 29 39.33 -22.62 -20.26
N ILE A 30 39.71 -21.36 -20.00
CA ILE A 30 38.88 -20.18 -20.31
C ILE A 30 38.75 -20.02 -21.81
N ILE A 31 39.86 -20.14 -22.54
CA ILE A 31 39.91 -20.00 -24.00
C ILE A 31 39.11 -21.14 -24.66
N SER A 32 39.24 -22.37 -24.19
CA SER A 32 38.47 -23.51 -24.71
C SER A 32 36.97 -23.32 -24.45
N ARG A 33 36.60 -22.77 -23.29
CA ARG A 33 35.21 -22.42 -22.98
C ARG A 33 34.68 -21.32 -23.90
N ILE A 34 35.46 -20.26 -24.11
CA ILE A 34 35.12 -19.16 -25.05
C ILE A 34 35.02 -19.67 -26.49
N LEU A 35 35.92 -20.54 -26.94
CA LEU A 35 35.89 -21.13 -28.28
C LEU A 35 34.73 -22.13 -28.45
N SER A 36 34.35 -22.84 -27.39
CA SER A 36 33.14 -23.69 -27.40
C SER A 36 31.86 -22.84 -27.49
N GLN A 37 31.86 -21.67 -26.84
CA GLN A 37 30.78 -20.69 -26.86
C GLN A 37 30.84 -19.79 -28.09
N SER A 38 31.98 -19.70 -28.80
CA SER A 38 32.15 -18.81 -29.96
C SER A 38 31.28 -19.24 -31.14
N LYS A 39 30.98 -20.54 -31.24
CA LYS A 39 29.97 -21.08 -32.16
C LYS A 39 28.56 -20.54 -31.88
N GLU A 40 28.27 -20.12 -30.65
CA GLU A 40 27.01 -19.48 -30.24
C GLU A 40 27.09 -17.94 -30.24
N LEU A 41 28.30 -17.36 -30.19
CA LEU A 41 28.57 -15.93 -30.26
C LEU A 41 28.56 -15.43 -31.71
N SER A 42 27.39 -15.41 -32.35
CA SER A 42 27.19 -14.59 -33.56
C SER A 42 27.06 -13.11 -33.16
N GLY A 43 28.12 -12.30 -33.30
CA GLY A 43 28.03 -10.92 -32.85
C GLY A 43 29.28 -10.07 -33.02
N LEU A 44 29.62 -9.78 -34.27
CA LEU A 44 30.31 -8.57 -34.77
C LEU A 44 30.50 -8.73 -36.29
N GLY A 45 29.54 -9.39 -36.95
CA GLY A 45 29.45 -9.45 -38.41
C GLY A 45 28.36 -8.48 -38.86
N ASP A 46 28.49 -7.95 -40.07
CA ASP A 46 27.39 -7.25 -40.70
C ASP A 46 26.18 -8.18 -40.78
N ALA A 47 25.05 -7.73 -40.25
CA ALA A 47 23.79 -8.39 -40.53
C ALA A 47 23.48 -8.18 -42.02
N GLU A 48 23.17 -9.25 -42.74
CA GLU A 48 22.84 -9.17 -44.18
C GLU A 48 21.59 -8.32 -44.45
N GLY A 49 20.73 -8.10 -43.43
CA GLY A 49 19.49 -7.33 -43.51
C GLY A 49 19.37 -6.16 -42.52
N LYS A 50 18.63 -5.12 -42.94
CA LYS A 50 18.30 -3.94 -42.10
C LYS A 50 17.26 -4.22 -41.01
N THR A 51 16.50 -5.30 -41.13
CA THR A 51 15.49 -5.74 -40.16
C THR A 51 15.74 -7.18 -39.70
N LEU A 52 15.40 -7.45 -38.44
CA LEU A 52 15.21 -8.79 -37.89
C LEU A 52 13.81 -9.26 -38.25
N SER A 53 13.74 -10.36 -38.99
CA SER A 53 12.48 -10.95 -39.41
C SER A 53 11.74 -11.59 -38.23
N PHE A 54 10.43 -11.76 -38.40
CA PHE A 54 9.58 -12.41 -37.40
C PHE A 54 10.08 -13.82 -37.02
N ALA A 55 10.54 -14.62 -37.98
CA ALA A 55 11.01 -15.98 -37.73
C ALA A 55 12.26 -15.99 -36.83
N GLU A 56 13.18 -15.04 -37.05
CA GLU A 56 14.39 -14.90 -36.23
C GLU A 56 14.05 -14.45 -34.80
N VAL A 57 13.13 -13.49 -34.65
CA VAL A 57 12.64 -13.03 -33.34
C VAL A 57 11.98 -14.18 -32.59
N VAL A 58 11.13 -14.97 -33.25
CA VAL A 58 10.47 -16.12 -32.63
C VAL A 58 11.48 -17.16 -32.16
N ALA A 59 12.47 -17.52 -32.99
CA ALA A 59 13.51 -18.47 -32.63
C ALA A 59 14.39 -17.96 -31.47
N LYS A 60 14.65 -16.66 -31.41
CA LYS A 60 15.54 -16.06 -30.42
C LYS A 60 14.90 -15.93 -29.03
N TYR A 61 13.63 -15.49 -28.95
CA TYR A 61 13.01 -15.05 -27.70
C TYR A 61 11.92 -15.97 -27.13
N ASN A 62 11.65 -17.12 -27.77
CA ASN A 62 10.73 -18.15 -27.27
C ASN A 62 11.41 -19.46 -26.89
N LYS A 63 12.69 -19.41 -26.50
CA LYS A 63 13.42 -20.58 -25.99
C LYS A 63 12.68 -21.18 -24.78
N GLY A 64 12.47 -22.49 -24.78
CA GLY A 64 11.73 -23.21 -23.73
C GLY A 64 10.21 -23.30 -23.94
N ILE A 65 9.68 -22.74 -25.03
CA ILE A 65 8.30 -22.93 -25.47
C ILE A 65 8.30 -23.92 -26.64
N THR A 66 7.54 -25.00 -26.50
CA THR A 66 7.38 -26.02 -27.53
C THR A 66 6.52 -25.51 -28.68
N GLN A 67 6.63 -26.14 -29.86
CA GLN A 67 5.77 -25.78 -31.00
C GLN A 67 4.29 -25.99 -30.68
N ASP A 68 3.93 -27.04 -29.94
CA ASP A 68 2.55 -27.32 -29.55
C ASP A 68 1.99 -26.26 -28.58
N GLU A 69 2.80 -25.78 -27.64
CA GLU A 69 2.44 -24.64 -26.77
C GLU A 69 2.21 -23.36 -27.60
N ILE A 70 3.05 -23.09 -28.61
CA ILE A 70 2.86 -21.94 -29.51
C ILE A 70 1.57 -22.10 -30.33
N ARG A 71 1.31 -23.29 -30.90
CA ARG A 71 0.08 -23.58 -31.65
C ARG A 71 -1.16 -23.40 -30.78
N ALA A 72 -1.13 -23.91 -29.55
CA ALA A 72 -2.19 -23.75 -28.55
C ALA A 72 -2.45 -22.27 -28.25
N TRP A 73 -1.40 -21.49 -28.01
CA TRP A 73 -1.51 -20.05 -27.77
C TRP A 73 -2.10 -19.30 -28.96
N VAL A 74 -1.57 -19.53 -30.17
CA VAL A 74 -2.04 -18.86 -31.39
C VAL A 74 -3.50 -19.20 -31.68
N TRP A 75 -3.90 -20.46 -31.51
CA TRP A 75 -5.30 -20.87 -31.63
C TRP A 75 -6.18 -20.14 -30.61
N TYR A 76 -5.77 -20.10 -29.34
CA TYR A 76 -6.51 -19.43 -28.28
C TYR A 76 -6.70 -17.93 -28.55
N LYS A 77 -5.63 -17.22 -28.94
CA LYS A 77 -5.70 -15.79 -29.29
C LYS A 77 -6.61 -15.52 -30.47
N ARG A 78 -6.60 -16.40 -31.49
CA ARG A 78 -7.51 -16.31 -32.64
C ARG A 78 -8.97 -16.56 -32.26
N LYS A 79 -9.25 -17.49 -31.32
CA LYS A 79 -10.59 -17.69 -30.75
C LYS A 79 -11.09 -16.41 -30.07
N LEU A 80 -10.20 -15.64 -29.42
CA LEU A 80 -10.51 -14.35 -28.81
C LEU A 80 -10.61 -13.17 -29.81
N GLY A 81 -10.52 -13.43 -31.12
CA GLY A 81 -10.65 -12.40 -32.15
C GLY A 81 -9.36 -11.66 -32.50
N VAL A 82 -8.20 -12.04 -31.94
CA VAL A 82 -6.91 -11.48 -32.35
C VAL A 82 -6.46 -12.17 -33.63
N PRO A 83 -6.18 -11.43 -34.74
CA PRO A 83 -5.82 -12.04 -36.01
C PRO A 83 -4.60 -12.98 -35.95
N MET A 84 -3.63 -12.64 -35.09
CA MET A 84 -2.31 -13.29 -35.00
C MET A 84 -1.59 -13.29 -36.35
N SER A 85 -1.60 -12.15 -37.03
CA SER A 85 -0.87 -11.94 -38.28
C SER A 85 0.63 -12.22 -38.05
N GLY A 86 1.25 -12.92 -39.01
CA GLY A 86 2.64 -13.37 -38.90
C GLY A 86 2.84 -14.76 -38.28
N TRP A 87 1.85 -15.27 -37.55
CA TRP A 87 1.89 -16.59 -36.92
C TRP A 87 1.29 -17.71 -37.79
N GLN A 88 1.14 -17.49 -39.11
CA GLN A 88 0.38 -18.38 -40.00
C GLN A 88 0.93 -19.80 -40.06
N SER A 89 2.24 -19.99 -39.83
CA SER A 89 2.88 -21.31 -39.76
C SER A 89 2.36 -22.16 -38.59
N PHE A 90 1.85 -21.52 -37.53
CA PHE A 90 1.32 -22.18 -36.33
C PHE A 90 -0.22 -22.30 -36.35
N TYR A 91 -0.88 -21.91 -37.44
CA TYR A 91 -2.33 -21.98 -37.53
C TYR A 91 -2.80 -23.43 -37.61
N ILE A 92 -3.76 -23.76 -36.77
CA ILE A 92 -4.59 -24.94 -36.95
C ILE A 92 -5.58 -24.65 -38.08
N LYS A 93 -5.41 -25.34 -39.22
CA LYS A 93 -6.20 -25.11 -40.46
C LYS A 93 -7.42 -26.02 -40.56
N SER A 94 -7.45 -27.10 -39.79
CA SER A 94 -8.56 -28.05 -39.73
C SER A 94 -9.85 -27.39 -39.24
N THR A 95 -11.00 -27.93 -39.65
CA THR A 95 -12.33 -27.47 -39.23
C THR A 95 -13.19 -28.67 -38.79
N GLY A 96 -14.26 -28.40 -38.04
CA GLY A 96 -15.19 -29.44 -37.56
C GLY A 96 -14.48 -30.52 -36.73
N LYS A 97 -14.78 -31.80 -37.00
CA LYS A 97 -14.24 -32.94 -36.23
C LYS A 97 -12.71 -33.08 -36.30
N GLN A 98 -12.09 -32.66 -37.40
CA GLN A 98 -10.62 -32.71 -37.51
C GLN A 98 -9.95 -31.68 -36.59
N LEU A 99 -10.57 -30.50 -36.44
CA LEU A 99 -10.12 -29.49 -35.49
C LEU A 99 -10.19 -30.01 -34.05
N GLU A 100 -11.31 -30.62 -33.70
CA GLU A 100 -11.51 -31.22 -32.38
C GLU A 100 -10.44 -32.28 -32.07
N SER A 101 -10.14 -33.16 -33.04
CA SER A 101 -9.07 -34.16 -32.88
C SER A 101 -7.69 -33.52 -32.69
N GLU A 102 -7.32 -32.49 -33.47
CA GLU A 102 -6.03 -31.81 -33.30
C GLU A 102 -5.93 -31.11 -31.93
N LEU A 103 -7.02 -30.49 -31.48
CA LEU A 103 -7.07 -29.85 -30.16
C LEU A 103 -6.94 -30.88 -29.04
N PHE A 104 -7.53 -32.06 -29.20
CA PHE A 104 -7.43 -33.14 -28.21
C PHE A 104 -6.01 -33.70 -28.10
N GLU A 105 -5.28 -33.79 -29.20
CA GLU A 105 -3.86 -34.15 -29.17
C GLU A 105 -3.03 -33.09 -28.44
N LEU A 106 -3.34 -31.80 -28.61
CA LEU A 106 -2.70 -30.72 -27.83
C LEU A 106 -3.03 -30.80 -26.33
N VAL A 107 -4.22 -31.29 -25.96
CA VAL A 107 -4.56 -31.56 -24.56
C VAL A 107 -3.72 -32.70 -23.98
N LYS A 108 -3.60 -33.81 -24.70
CA LYS A 108 -2.75 -34.94 -24.29
C LYS A 108 -1.27 -34.57 -24.19
N ALA A 109 -0.81 -33.66 -25.05
CA ALA A 109 0.55 -33.12 -25.02
C ALA A 109 0.79 -32.12 -23.86
N GLY A 110 -0.24 -31.74 -23.10
CA GLY A 110 -0.14 -30.76 -22.02
C GLY A 110 -0.01 -29.30 -22.49
N ALA A 111 -0.29 -29.02 -23.76
CA ALA A 111 -0.29 -27.66 -24.33
C ALA A 111 -1.63 -26.93 -24.13
N LEU A 112 -2.74 -27.68 -24.08
CA LEU A 112 -4.09 -27.20 -23.77
C LEU A 112 -4.68 -27.92 -22.56
N PHE A 113 -5.56 -27.22 -21.84
CA PHE A 113 -6.23 -27.68 -20.63
C PHE A 113 -7.73 -27.50 -20.78
N TYR A 114 -8.50 -28.48 -20.32
CA TYR A 114 -9.96 -28.45 -20.39
C TYR A 114 -10.53 -27.76 -19.14
N CYS A 115 -11.43 -26.79 -19.33
CA CYS A 115 -12.07 -26.07 -18.25
C CYS A 115 -13.46 -25.59 -18.68
N GLY A 116 -14.53 -26.17 -18.14
CA GLY A 116 -15.90 -25.68 -18.34
C GLY A 116 -16.34 -25.65 -19.80
N SER A 117 -16.02 -26.70 -20.57
CA SER A 117 -16.23 -26.79 -22.02
C SER A 117 -15.33 -25.88 -22.87
N GLU A 118 -14.36 -25.19 -22.27
CA GLU A 118 -13.34 -24.43 -22.98
C GLU A 118 -11.99 -25.14 -22.94
N LEU A 119 -11.13 -24.81 -23.91
CA LEU A 119 -9.72 -25.19 -23.90
C LEU A 119 -8.86 -23.95 -23.68
N LEU A 120 -7.98 -24.01 -22.68
CA LEU A 120 -7.11 -22.92 -22.26
C LEU A 120 -5.64 -23.33 -22.41
N PRO A 121 -4.76 -22.46 -22.90
CA PRO A 121 -3.33 -22.72 -22.86
C PRO A 121 -2.80 -22.63 -21.42
N PHE A 122 -1.66 -23.30 -21.14
CA PHE A 122 -1.06 -23.37 -19.80
C PHE A 122 -1.07 -22.05 -19.01
N PRO A 123 -0.56 -20.91 -19.53
CA PRO A 123 -0.49 -19.67 -18.76
C PRO A 123 -1.85 -19.11 -18.35
N MET A 124 -2.91 -19.42 -19.12
CA MET A 124 -4.28 -18.96 -18.83
C MET A 124 -5.04 -19.94 -17.93
N TYR A 125 -4.69 -21.22 -17.98
CA TYR A 125 -5.28 -22.24 -17.11
C TYR A 125 -4.80 -22.10 -15.66
N THR A 126 -3.51 -21.81 -15.46
CA THR A 126 -2.92 -21.58 -14.14
C THR A 126 -3.11 -20.17 -13.60
N TYR A 127 -3.87 -19.32 -14.30
CA TYR A 127 -4.16 -17.95 -13.93
C TYR A 127 -5.64 -17.75 -13.66
N GLY A 128 -5.96 -16.87 -12.72
CA GLY A 128 -7.32 -16.64 -12.25
C GLY A 128 -7.56 -17.22 -10.87
N ASN A 129 -8.83 -17.37 -10.53
CA ASN A 129 -9.24 -17.96 -9.26
C ASN A 129 -9.05 -19.48 -9.27
N ILE A 130 -8.00 -19.97 -8.61
CA ILE A 130 -7.65 -21.39 -8.60
C ILE A 130 -8.67 -22.23 -7.83
N TYR A 131 -9.36 -21.68 -6.83
CA TYR A 131 -10.44 -22.41 -6.15
C TYR A 131 -11.63 -22.67 -7.07
N ASP A 132 -11.99 -21.69 -7.90
CA ASP A 132 -13.01 -21.88 -8.95
C ASP A 132 -12.54 -22.88 -10.00
N ARG A 133 -11.27 -22.82 -10.43
CA ARG A 133 -10.69 -23.78 -11.38
C ARG A 133 -10.70 -25.20 -10.84
N LEU A 134 -10.36 -25.43 -9.57
CA LEU A 134 -10.40 -26.74 -8.93
C LEU A 134 -11.84 -27.27 -8.84
N THR A 135 -12.79 -26.40 -8.50
CA THR A 135 -14.22 -26.75 -8.48
C THR A 135 -14.70 -27.16 -9.88
N GLN A 136 -14.31 -26.39 -10.90
CA GLN A 136 -14.64 -26.70 -12.29
C GLN A 136 -13.96 -28.00 -12.76
N LEU A 137 -12.70 -28.23 -12.39
CA LEU A 137 -11.98 -29.46 -12.72
C LEU A 137 -12.67 -30.69 -12.12
N ALA A 138 -13.17 -30.61 -10.89
CA ALA A 138 -13.94 -31.69 -10.27
C ALA A 138 -15.25 -31.98 -11.05
N ALA A 139 -15.94 -30.95 -11.52
CA ALA A 139 -17.12 -31.10 -12.38
C ALA A 139 -16.78 -31.69 -13.76
N ASP A 140 -15.62 -31.32 -14.31
CA ASP A 140 -15.15 -31.77 -15.62
C ASP A 140 -14.57 -33.19 -15.62
N LYS A 141 -14.36 -33.79 -14.44
CA LYS A 141 -13.67 -35.09 -14.27
C LYS A 141 -14.20 -36.17 -15.22
N VAL A 142 -15.52 -36.36 -15.25
CA VAL A 142 -16.15 -37.42 -16.07
C VAL A 142 -15.89 -37.19 -17.56
N GLU A 143 -16.00 -35.95 -18.03
CA GLU A 143 -15.78 -35.62 -19.43
C GLU A 143 -14.29 -35.70 -19.81
N ILE A 144 -13.39 -35.33 -18.90
CA ILE A 144 -11.94 -35.43 -19.11
C ILE A 144 -11.52 -36.91 -19.18
N GLU A 145 -11.95 -37.73 -18.22
CA GLU A 145 -11.63 -39.16 -18.19
C GLU A 145 -12.16 -39.88 -19.43
N LYS A 146 -13.35 -39.49 -19.91
CA LYS A 146 -13.97 -40.05 -21.12
C LYS A 146 -13.22 -39.70 -22.41
N HIS A 147 -12.78 -38.45 -22.57
CA HIS A 147 -12.19 -37.99 -23.83
C HIS A 147 -10.65 -38.08 -23.87
N PHE A 148 -9.98 -37.97 -22.72
CA PHE A 148 -8.52 -37.86 -22.62
C PHE A 148 -7.89 -38.91 -21.69
N GLY A 149 -8.65 -39.50 -20.77
CA GLY A 149 -8.17 -40.49 -19.82
C GLY A 149 -7.78 -39.93 -18.45
N GLN A 150 -7.57 -40.82 -17.48
CA GLN A 150 -7.33 -40.47 -16.07
C GLN A 150 -5.99 -39.76 -15.84
N GLU A 151 -4.96 -40.08 -16.62
CA GLU A 151 -3.64 -39.45 -16.49
C GLU A 151 -3.70 -37.94 -16.79
N VAL A 152 -4.50 -37.53 -17.77
CA VAL A 152 -4.69 -36.11 -18.12
C VAL A 152 -5.43 -35.37 -17.00
N TYR A 153 -6.43 -35.99 -16.37
CA TYR A 153 -7.10 -35.39 -15.20
C TYR A 153 -6.11 -35.13 -14.06
N GLN A 154 -5.24 -36.11 -13.76
CA GLN A 154 -4.22 -35.96 -12.71
C GLN A 154 -3.21 -34.86 -13.04
N LEU A 155 -2.81 -34.71 -14.32
CA LEU A 155 -1.96 -33.62 -14.76
C LEU A 155 -2.63 -32.26 -14.51
N HIS A 156 -3.90 -32.11 -14.88
CA HIS A 156 -4.67 -30.88 -14.68
C HIS A 156 -4.80 -30.52 -13.20
N GLU A 157 -5.01 -31.52 -12.33
CA GLU A 157 -5.08 -31.36 -10.89
C GLU A 157 -3.74 -30.91 -10.30
N GLN A 158 -2.64 -31.59 -10.66
CA GLN A 158 -1.29 -31.23 -10.19
C GLN A 158 -0.90 -29.80 -10.59
N VAL A 159 -1.25 -29.39 -11.81
CA VAL A 159 -0.97 -28.04 -12.32
C VAL A 159 -1.74 -26.98 -11.52
N LEU A 160 -3.01 -27.22 -11.20
CA LEU A 160 -3.80 -26.29 -10.37
C LEU A 160 -3.37 -26.28 -8.91
N GLU A 161 -3.12 -27.43 -8.29
CA GLU A 161 -2.67 -27.50 -6.90
C GLU A 161 -1.31 -26.80 -6.71
N LYS A 162 -0.41 -26.85 -7.70
CA LYS A 162 0.85 -26.09 -7.67
C LYS A 162 0.63 -24.57 -7.80
N ALA A 163 -0.40 -24.15 -8.52
CA ALA A 163 -0.75 -22.74 -8.68
C ALA A 163 -1.59 -22.19 -7.51
N LYS A 164 -2.09 -23.08 -6.64
CA LYS A 164 -3.02 -22.75 -5.57
C LYS A 164 -2.38 -21.86 -4.50
N PRO A 165 -2.99 -20.72 -4.20
CA PRO A 165 -2.60 -19.87 -3.07
C PRO A 165 -2.60 -20.58 -1.72
N GLU A 166 -1.67 -20.17 -0.85
CA GLU A 166 -1.68 -20.56 0.58
C GLU A 166 -2.98 -20.11 1.26
N LEU A 167 -3.61 -21.01 2.02
CA LEU A 167 -4.90 -20.82 2.68
C LEU A 167 -4.77 -19.89 3.90
N LEU A 168 -5.56 -18.83 3.95
CA LEU A 168 -5.75 -18.01 5.15
C LEU A 168 -6.84 -18.62 6.04
N SER A 169 -6.63 -18.69 7.35
CA SER A 169 -7.60 -19.32 8.25
C SER A 169 -7.85 -18.49 9.51
N VAL A 170 -9.12 -18.31 9.89
CA VAL A 170 -9.50 -17.62 11.14
C VAL A 170 -9.11 -18.41 12.39
N THR A 171 -8.76 -19.69 12.23
CA THR A 171 -8.28 -20.55 13.31
C THR A 171 -6.75 -20.58 13.44
N ASN A 172 -6.03 -19.80 12.63
CA ASN A 172 -4.58 -19.70 12.75
C ASN A 172 -4.18 -19.26 14.18
N PRO A 173 -3.23 -19.94 14.85
CA PRO A 173 -2.82 -19.58 16.21
C PRO A 173 -2.19 -18.19 16.31
N ASP A 174 -1.55 -17.68 15.25
CA ASP A 174 -1.05 -16.29 15.21
C ASP A 174 -2.15 -15.35 14.69
N PRO A 175 -2.66 -14.41 15.51
CA PRO A 175 -3.66 -13.43 15.07
C PRO A 175 -3.21 -12.58 13.88
N LYS A 176 -1.90 -12.38 13.68
CA LYS A 176 -1.34 -11.59 12.57
C LYS A 176 -1.39 -12.32 11.23
N GLU A 177 -1.55 -13.64 11.26
CA GLU A 177 -1.62 -14.52 10.09
C GLU A 177 -3.07 -14.87 9.70
N ARG A 178 -4.04 -14.55 10.56
CA ARG A 178 -5.48 -14.70 10.27
C ARG A 178 -5.92 -13.74 9.14
N PRO A 179 -6.94 -14.09 8.36
CA PRO A 179 -7.59 -13.13 7.47
C PRO A 179 -8.26 -12.02 8.29
N ILE A 180 -8.18 -10.78 7.82
CA ILE A 180 -8.82 -9.63 8.49
C ILE A 180 -10.14 -9.35 7.79
N ILE A 181 -11.20 -9.97 8.30
CA ILE A 181 -12.56 -9.72 7.83
C ILE A 181 -13.13 -8.60 8.70
N THR A 182 -13.49 -7.47 8.09
CA THR A 182 -14.05 -6.34 8.85
C THR A 182 -15.53 -6.57 9.13
N ALA A 183 -16.01 -6.10 10.29
CA ALA A 183 -17.40 -6.29 10.72
C ALA A 183 -18.43 -5.57 9.82
N ILE A 184 -17.95 -4.71 8.93
CA ILE A 184 -18.71 -3.86 8.02
C ILE A 184 -18.56 -4.29 6.55
N SER A 185 -17.69 -5.24 6.26
CA SER A 185 -17.49 -5.76 4.91
C SER A 185 -18.77 -6.40 4.38
N ASP A 186 -18.95 -6.37 3.05
CA ASP A 186 -20.05 -7.08 2.38
C ASP A 186 -20.10 -8.55 2.80
N PHE A 187 -18.94 -9.19 3.01
CA PHE A 187 -18.84 -10.58 3.47
C PHE A 187 -19.47 -10.81 4.87
N ALA A 188 -19.44 -9.80 5.76
CA ALA A 188 -20.05 -9.89 7.08
C ALA A 188 -21.54 -9.51 7.09
N VAL A 189 -21.99 -8.69 6.13
CA VAL A 189 -23.31 -8.04 6.14
C VAL A 189 -24.29 -8.67 5.13
N ASP A 190 -23.82 -9.20 4.01
CA ASP A 190 -24.66 -9.82 2.99
C ASP A 190 -24.83 -11.33 3.25
N GLY A 191 -26.05 -11.71 3.65
CA GLY A 191 -26.41 -13.12 3.89
C GLY A 191 -26.36 -14.01 2.65
N ASN A 192 -26.26 -13.44 1.44
CA ASN A 192 -26.01 -14.20 0.22
C ASN A 192 -24.54 -14.60 0.06
N LEU A 193 -23.61 -13.80 0.61
CA LEU A 193 -22.18 -14.09 0.57
C LEU A 193 -21.79 -15.07 1.67
N PHE A 194 -22.21 -14.82 2.91
CA PHE A 194 -21.97 -15.72 4.02
C PHE A 194 -23.06 -15.59 5.08
N TYR A 195 -23.49 -16.73 5.64
CA TYR A 195 -24.46 -16.78 6.72
C TYR A 195 -24.13 -17.93 7.67
N VAL A 196 -24.66 -17.82 8.89
CA VAL A 196 -24.61 -18.86 9.90
C VAL A 196 -26.02 -19.20 10.37
N CYS A 197 -26.21 -20.46 10.77
CA CYS A 197 -27.48 -20.96 11.30
C CYS A 197 -27.36 -21.42 12.76
N ALA A 198 -26.15 -21.40 13.32
CA ALA A 198 -25.85 -21.77 14.70
C ALA A 198 -24.57 -21.08 15.19
N VAL A 199 -24.37 -21.07 16.51
CA VAL A 199 -23.15 -20.62 17.19
C VAL A 199 -22.81 -21.59 18.32
N ARG A 200 -21.60 -21.51 18.87
CA ARG A 200 -21.23 -22.25 20.07
C ARG A 200 -21.88 -21.60 21.29
N GLU A 201 -22.76 -22.35 21.95
CA GLU A 201 -23.56 -21.86 23.09
C GLU A 201 -22.70 -21.40 24.27
N GLU A 202 -21.49 -21.95 24.43
CA GLU A 202 -20.53 -21.57 25.46
C GLU A 202 -20.00 -20.13 25.33
N PHE A 203 -20.12 -19.50 24.16
CA PHE A 203 -19.65 -18.14 23.90
C PHE A 203 -20.76 -17.11 23.67
N MET A 204 -22.05 -17.51 23.66
CA MET A 204 -23.17 -16.60 23.36
C MET A 204 -24.51 -17.03 23.99
N ASP A 205 -25.02 -16.22 24.93
CA ASP A 205 -26.37 -16.39 25.53
C ASP A 205 -27.44 -15.60 24.74
N LEU A 206 -28.45 -16.29 24.22
CA LEU A 206 -29.48 -15.73 23.33
C LEU A 206 -30.69 -15.16 24.07
N GLU A 207 -30.97 -15.59 25.29
CA GLU A 207 -32.24 -15.27 25.96
C GLU A 207 -32.23 -13.86 26.58
N ASN A 208 -31.08 -13.21 26.65
CA ASN A 208 -30.79 -12.27 27.72
C ASN A 208 -30.05 -10.97 27.36
N ALA A 209 -29.74 -10.75 26.08
CA ALA A 209 -29.08 -9.53 25.60
C ALA A 209 -30.08 -8.38 25.41
N GLU A 210 -30.11 -7.43 26.36
CA GLU A 210 -30.89 -6.19 26.23
C GLU A 210 -30.20 -5.21 25.27
N GLU A 211 -30.76 -5.06 24.06
CA GLU A 211 -30.26 -4.07 23.11
C GLU A 211 -30.68 -2.64 23.47
N LEU A 212 -29.69 -1.76 23.58
CA LEU A 212 -29.83 -0.35 23.94
C LEU A 212 -29.42 0.55 22.77
N LYS A 213 -29.95 1.78 22.72
CA LYS A 213 -29.61 2.83 21.74
C LYS A 213 -29.37 4.18 22.40
N LYS A 214 -28.56 5.04 21.79
CA LYS A 214 -28.38 6.44 22.24
C LYS A 214 -29.30 7.40 21.47
N VAL A 215 -30.08 8.20 22.19
CA VAL A 215 -30.94 9.28 21.65
C VAL A 215 -30.62 10.58 22.38
N ASN A 216 -30.04 11.56 21.67
CA ASN A 216 -29.64 12.87 22.24
C ASN A 216 -28.82 12.75 23.54
N GLY A 217 -27.83 11.83 23.56
CA GLY A 217 -26.98 11.58 24.72
C GLY A 217 -27.63 10.76 25.85
N LYS A 218 -28.89 10.33 25.72
CA LYS A 218 -29.57 9.44 26.68
C LYS A 218 -29.61 8.00 26.16
N ILE A 219 -29.40 7.05 27.06
CA ILE A 219 -29.50 5.62 26.76
C ILE A 219 -30.95 5.18 26.92
N GLU A 220 -31.52 4.60 25.87
CA GLU A 220 -32.88 4.06 25.85
C GLU A 220 -32.88 2.59 25.37
N ARG A 221 -33.85 1.80 25.83
CA ARG A 221 -34.06 0.46 25.26
C ARG A 221 -34.53 0.55 23.82
N LYS A 222 -33.98 -0.28 22.93
CA LYS A 222 -34.49 -0.39 21.56
C LYS A 222 -35.96 -0.83 21.59
N LYS A 223 -36.78 -0.19 20.74
CA LYS A 223 -38.16 -0.61 20.54
C LYS A 223 -38.18 -2.03 19.98
N GLU A 224 -39.24 -2.80 20.22
CA GLU A 224 -39.32 -4.22 19.82
C GLU A 224 -39.07 -4.43 18.32
N ARG A 225 -39.57 -3.51 17.48
CA ARG A 225 -39.34 -3.46 16.03
C ARG A 225 -37.88 -3.17 15.61
N GLU A 226 -37.04 -2.69 16.52
CA GLU A 226 -35.64 -2.29 16.29
C GLU A 226 -34.65 -3.34 16.87
N LYS A 227 -35.15 -4.38 17.54
CA LYS A 227 -34.33 -5.45 18.13
C LYS A 227 -33.96 -6.50 17.08
N ILE A 228 -32.76 -7.05 17.20
CA ILE A 228 -32.33 -8.21 16.42
C ILE A 228 -32.76 -9.47 17.18
N ASN A 229 -33.80 -10.13 16.65
CA ASN A 229 -34.31 -11.38 17.20
C ASN A 229 -33.64 -12.57 16.50
N ILE A 230 -32.66 -13.16 17.18
CA ILE A 230 -31.94 -14.35 16.69
C ILE A 230 -32.54 -15.60 17.35
N ARG A 231 -32.88 -16.59 16.54
CA ARG A 231 -33.33 -17.92 16.94
C ARG A 231 -32.67 -18.93 16.02
N PHE A 232 -31.77 -19.74 16.56
CA PHE A 232 -31.10 -20.78 15.79
C PHE A 232 -31.99 -22.03 15.74
N ASP A 233 -32.86 -22.08 14.75
CA ASP A 233 -33.72 -23.24 14.42
C ASP A 233 -33.08 -24.17 13.37
N SER A 234 -31.79 -23.97 13.07
CA SER A 234 -31.02 -24.66 12.03
C SER A 234 -31.45 -24.38 10.58
N GLU A 235 -32.48 -23.57 10.34
CA GLU A 235 -32.95 -23.18 9.00
C GLU A 235 -32.77 -21.68 8.73
N THR A 236 -32.98 -20.85 9.75
CA THR A 236 -32.91 -19.40 9.65
C THR A 236 -31.47 -18.94 9.46
N ARG A 237 -31.25 -18.14 8.42
CA ARG A 237 -29.93 -17.62 8.03
C ARG A 237 -29.70 -16.26 8.67
N TYR A 238 -28.59 -16.13 9.39
CA TYR A 238 -28.16 -14.87 9.98
C TYR A 238 -26.82 -14.43 9.41
N THR A 239 -26.64 -13.12 9.24
CA THR A 239 -25.36 -12.55 8.81
C THR A 239 -24.38 -12.52 9.97
N LEU A 240 -23.08 -12.53 9.69
CA LEU A 240 -22.06 -12.44 10.74
C LEU A 240 -22.22 -11.16 11.57
N GLN A 241 -22.55 -10.03 10.93
CA GLN A 241 -22.77 -8.77 11.62
C GLN A 241 -23.98 -8.83 12.56
N GLN A 242 -25.09 -9.46 12.17
CA GLN A 242 -26.28 -9.58 13.03
C GLN A 242 -25.96 -10.36 14.30
N VAL A 243 -25.28 -11.50 14.15
CA VAL A 243 -24.87 -12.35 15.27
C VAL A 243 -23.84 -11.63 16.13
N PHE A 244 -22.88 -10.94 15.51
CA PHE A 244 -21.88 -10.14 16.21
C PHE A 244 -22.50 -9.02 17.04
N VAL A 245 -23.44 -8.23 16.49
CA VAL A 245 -24.16 -7.19 17.25
C VAL A 245 -24.81 -7.81 18.47
N LYS A 246 -25.48 -8.95 18.30
CA LYS A 246 -26.13 -9.63 19.42
C LYS A 246 -25.11 -10.09 20.47
N TRP A 247 -23.98 -10.63 20.03
CA TRP A 247 -22.87 -11.05 20.90
C TRP A 247 -22.27 -9.89 21.69
N LEU A 248 -22.10 -8.70 21.09
CA LEU A 248 -21.60 -7.51 21.79
C LEU A 248 -22.44 -7.15 23.03
N TYR A 249 -23.76 -7.32 22.97
CA TYR A 249 -24.66 -7.07 24.12
C TYR A 249 -24.70 -8.23 25.14
N THR A 250 -23.97 -9.32 24.91
CA THR A 250 -23.71 -10.37 25.90
C THR A 250 -22.41 -10.14 26.68
N LEU A 251 -21.51 -9.30 26.16
CA LEU A 251 -20.22 -8.98 26.77
C LEU A 251 -20.37 -8.04 27.98
N ASN A 252 -19.39 -8.09 28.89
CA ASN A 252 -19.39 -7.27 30.08
C ASN A 252 -18.84 -5.86 29.79
N SER A 253 -19.61 -4.83 30.12
CA SER A 253 -19.28 -3.42 29.84
C SER A 253 -18.01 -2.91 30.52
N GLU A 254 -17.54 -3.54 31.60
CA GLU A 254 -16.38 -3.08 32.38
C GLU A 254 -15.10 -3.88 32.11
N THR A 255 -15.19 -5.09 31.56
CA THR A 255 -14.01 -5.96 31.34
C THR A 255 -13.73 -6.28 29.89
N ASP A 256 -14.74 -6.37 29.04
CA ASP A 256 -14.56 -6.70 27.62
C ASP A 256 -14.37 -5.43 26.76
N PHE A 257 -14.57 -4.25 27.35
CA PHE A 257 -14.37 -2.97 26.67
C PHE A 257 -13.36 -2.08 27.38
N GLU A 258 -12.44 -1.47 26.62
CA GLU A 258 -11.42 -0.56 27.09
C GLU A 258 -11.85 0.91 26.96
N LYS A 259 -12.35 1.31 25.78
CA LYS A 259 -12.61 2.73 25.42
C LYS A 259 -13.99 2.97 24.82
N SER A 260 -14.76 1.92 24.57
CA SER A 260 -16.06 1.97 23.92
C SER A 260 -17.10 1.16 24.70
N SER A 261 -18.27 0.95 24.11
CA SER A 261 -19.30 0.06 24.62
C SER A 261 -19.98 -0.66 23.47
N ALA A 262 -20.73 -1.73 23.78
CA ALA A 262 -21.56 -2.42 22.79
C ALA A 262 -22.46 -1.45 21.98
N ILE A 263 -23.00 -0.41 22.64
CA ILE A 263 -23.83 0.61 21.99
C ILE A 263 -22.99 1.48 21.07
N ASP A 264 -21.81 1.92 21.50
CA ASP A 264 -20.96 2.79 20.67
C ASP A 264 -20.53 2.07 19.38
N ILE A 265 -20.15 0.79 19.51
CA ILE A 265 -19.79 -0.06 18.38
C ILE A 265 -20.99 -0.29 17.47
N ALA A 266 -22.13 -0.72 18.01
CA ALA A 266 -23.33 -1.04 17.23
C ALA A 266 -23.93 0.20 16.53
N ASP A 267 -24.06 1.32 17.25
CA ASP A 267 -24.70 2.52 16.70
C ASP A 267 -23.74 3.32 15.81
N TYR A 268 -22.49 3.55 16.22
CA TYR A 268 -21.61 4.52 15.54
C TYR A 268 -20.63 3.91 14.57
N TYR A 269 -20.21 2.66 14.77
CA TYR A 269 -19.31 1.97 13.85
C TYR A 269 -20.06 1.05 12.86
N LEU A 270 -20.90 0.13 13.36
CA LEU A 270 -21.62 -0.82 12.52
C LEU A 270 -22.76 -0.14 11.76
N ALA A 271 -23.68 0.52 12.47
CA ALA A 271 -24.82 1.22 11.87
C ALA A 271 -24.52 2.65 11.37
N ASN A 272 -23.27 3.12 11.52
CA ASN A 272 -22.80 4.43 11.07
C ASN A 272 -23.70 5.64 11.44
N ARG A 273 -24.37 5.59 12.60
CA ARG A 273 -25.35 6.61 13.01
C ARG A 273 -24.67 7.96 13.29
N PRO A 274 -25.35 9.09 13.00
CA PRO A 274 -24.82 10.41 13.33
C PRO A 274 -24.73 10.62 14.84
N LEU A 275 -23.58 11.12 15.32
CA LEU A 275 -23.43 11.53 16.72
C LEU A 275 -24.08 12.89 16.96
N ARG A 276 -25.33 12.88 17.42
CA ARG A 276 -26.15 14.09 17.68
C ARG A 276 -26.07 14.62 19.11
N ASP A 277 -25.08 14.21 19.89
CA ASP A 277 -24.94 14.74 21.26
C ASP A 277 -24.34 16.17 21.21
N ASP A 278 -25.14 17.19 21.44
CA ASP A 278 -24.71 18.59 21.41
C ASP A 278 -23.74 18.95 22.55
N LYS A 279 -23.59 18.08 23.56
CA LYS A 279 -22.64 18.28 24.66
C LYS A 279 -21.21 17.90 24.31
N LEU A 280 -21.05 17.01 23.33
CA LEU A 280 -19.73 16.59 22.86
C LEU A 280 -19.20 17.59 21.85
N SER A 281 -17.96 18.01 22.06
CA SER A 281 -17.18 18.75 21.07
C SER A 281 -17.02 17.93 19.78
N LYS A 282 -16.63 18.60 18.70
CA LYS A 282 -16.40 17.91 17.41
C LYS A 282 -15.29 16.86 17.57
N GLU A 283 -14.29 17.21 18.36
CA GLU A 283 -13.14 16.39 18.74
C GLU A 283 -13.55 15.11 19.49
N GLU A 284 -14.35 15.23 20.55
CA GLU A 284 -14.79 14.06 21.35
C GLU A 284 -15.69 13.12 20.53
N LYS A 285 -16.48 13.66 19.59
CA LYS A 285 -17.31 12.84 18.69
C LYS A 285 -16.47 11.99 17.74
N ALA A 286 -15.37 12.54 17.24
CA ALA A 286 -14.47 11.85 16.33
C ALA A 286 -13.65 10.78 17.07
N GLU A 287 -13.14 11.09 18.27
CA GLU A 287 -12.43 10.13 19.12
C GLU A 287 -13.33 8.92 19.48
N LEU A 288 -14.57 9.16 19.88
CA LEU A 288 -15.52 8.10 20.21
C LEU A 288 -15.77 7.16 19.02
N ARG A 289 -15.92 7.72 17.81
CA ARG A 289 -16.08 6.93 16.57
C ARG A 289 -14.84 6.10 16.27
N ALA A 290 -13.66 6.68 16.44
CA ALA A 290 -12.39 5.99 16.21
C ALA A 290 -12.23 4.82 17.19
N ASN A 291 -12.49 5.04 18.48
CA ASN A 291 -12.43 3.99 19.50
C ASN A 291 -13.45 2.87 19.20
N ALA A 292 -14.71 3.22 18.93
CA ALA A 292 -15.76 2.25 18.61
C ALA A 292 -15.41 1.38 17.40
N ARG A 293 -14.72 1.95 16.40
CA ARG A 293 -14.22 1.21 15.25
C ARG A 293 -13.08 0.26 15.64
N ILE A 294 -12.00 0.78 16.24
CA ILE A 294 -10.79 0.00 16.54
C ILE A 294 -11.14 -1.20 17.43
N GLU A 295 -11.94 -0.95 18.45
CA GLU A 295 -12.36 -1.95 19.42
C GLU A 295 -13.39 -2.92 18.83
N GLY A 296 -14.31 -2.41 17.99
CA GLY A 296 -15.25 -3.23 17.22
C GLY A 296 -14.57 -4.24 16.31
N GLU A 297 -13.51 -3.85 15.58
CA GLU A 297 -12.77 -4.76 14.70
C GLU A 297 -11.97 -5.81 15.49
N SER A 298 -11.36 -5.40 16.61
CA SER A 298 -10.65 -6.32 17.51
C SER A 298 -11.59 -7.40 18.05
N LEU A 299 -12.75 -6.98 18.56
CA LEU A 299 -13.79 -7.88 19.05
C LEU A 299 -14.39 -8.74 17.95
N PHE A 300 -14.54 -8.22 16.72
CA PHE A 300 -15.03 -9.01 15.60
C PHE A 300 -14.05 -10.12 15.18
N SER A 301 -12.75 -9.83 15.15
CA SER A 301 -11.72 -10.85 14.90
C SER A 301 -11.77 -11.98 15.95
N ARG A 302 -11.94 -11.62 17.23
CA ARG A 302 -12.17 -12.58 18.32
C ARG A 302 -13.46 -13.37 18.11
N PHE A 303 -14.55 -12.69 17.76
CA PHE A 303 -15.84 -13.32 17.45
C PHE A 303 -15.69 -14.40 16.39
N LEU A 304 -15.05 -14.13 15.25
CA LEU A 304 -14.87 -15.10 14.16
C LEU A 304 -14.04 -16.33 14.59
N HIS A 305 -13.13 -16.15 15.53
CA HIS A 305 -12.29 -17.22 16.07
C HIS A 305 -12.99 -18.10 17.12
N GLU A 306 -13.89 -17.53 17.94
CA GLU A 306 -14.46 -18.21 19.10
C GLU A 306 -15.92 -18.66 18.89
N VAL A 307 -16.75 -17.80 18.30
CA VAL A 307 -18.22 -17.93 18.37
C VAL A 307 -18.83 -18.83 17.28
N PRO A 308 -18.45 -18.71 15.99
CA PRO A 308 -18.96 -19.61 14.95
C PRO A 308 -18.65 -21.08 15.22
N THR A 309 -19.53 -21.98 14.76
CA THR A 309 -19.28 -23.42 14.84
C THR A 309 -18.01 -23.81 14.06
N HIS A 310 -17.37 -24.93 14.41
CA HIS A 310 -16.17 -25.38 13.67
C HIS A 310 -16.44 -25.59 12.18
N GLU A 311 -17.64 -26.07 11.83
CA GLU A 311 -18.05 -26.25 10.43
C GLU A 311 -18.17 -24.89 9.73
N ASP A 312 -18.77 -23.89 10.38
CA ASP A 312 -18.91 -22.56 9.81
C ASP A 312 -17.57 -21.83 9.71
N GLN A 313 -16.60 -22.08 10.59
CA GLN A 313 -15.23 -21.57 10.44
C GLN A 313 -14.55 -22.13 9.19
N LEU A 314 -14.69 -23.43 8.91
CA LEU A 314 -14.15 -24.03 7.68
C LEU A 314 -14.84 -23.48 6.43
N LYS A 315 -16.18 -23.33 6.47
CA LYS A 315 -16.94 -22.70 5.39
C LYS A 315 -16.50 -21.25 5.17
N LEU A 316 -16.26 -20.51 6.25
CA LEU A 316 -15.77 -19.14 6.22
C LEU A 316 -14.41 -19.08 5.57
N ASP A 317 -13.46 -19.90 6.02
CA ASP A 317 -12.11 -19.96 5.45
C ASP A 317 -12.17 -20.26 3.95
N LEU A 318 -12.92 -21.29 3.53
CA LEU A 318 -13.06 -21.63 2.11
C LEU A 318 -13.71 -20.51 1.29
N SER A 319 -14.77 -19.89 1.80
CA SER A 319 -15.49 -18.83 1.10
C SER A 319 -14.64 -17.57 0.97
N TRP A 320 -13.98 -17.15 2.05
CA TRP A 320 -13.06 -16.00 2.05
C TRP A 320 -11.89 -16.22 1.09
N ASN A 321 -11.25 -17.39 1.14
CA ASN A 321 -10.13 -17.68 0.26
C ASN A 321 -10.56 -17.75 -1.20
N ARG A 322 -11.69 -18.40 -1.50
CA ARG A 322 -12.24 -18.44 -2.85
C ARG A 322 -12.54 -17.04 -3.37
N MET A 323 -13.15 -16.16 -2.58
CA MET A 323 -13.54 -14.83 -3.03
C MET A 323 -12.36 -13.87 -3.20
N TYR A 324 -11.41 -13.87 -2.25
CA TYR A 324 -10.39 -12.80 -2.17
C TYR A 324 -8.96 -13.30 -2.29
N ASN A 325 -8.65 -14.54 -1.90
CA ASN A 325 -7.28 -15.07 -1.90
C ASN A 325 -7.01 -16.10 -3.02
N GLY A 326 -7.97 -16.30 -3.93
CA GLY A 326 -7.92 -17.38 -4.92
C GLY A 326 -7.05 -17.13 -6.14
N GLN A 327 -6.64 -15.89 -6.34
CA GLN A 327 -5.91 -15.47 -7.53
C GLN A 327 -4.44 -15.94 -7.50
N SER A 328 -4.00 -16.57 -8.59
CA SER A 328 -2.60 -17.01 -8.81
C SER A 328 -1.84 -16.10 -9.78
N ASP A 329 -0.50 -16.21 -9.78
CA ASP A 329 0.41 -15.49 -10.67
C ASP A 329 0.47 -16.14 -12.08
N ILE A 330 0.72 -15.33 -13.11
CA ILE A 330 0.93 -15.82 -14.49
C ILE A 330 2.36 -16.31 -14.67
N ASN A 331 2.53 -17.45 -15.35
CA ASN A 331 3.84 -17.88 -15.82
C ASN A 331 4.20 -17.24 -17.17
N TYR A 332 4.86 -16.08 -17.13
CA TYR A 332 5.24 -15.32 -18.31
C TYR A 332 6.20 -16.05 -19.25
N SER A 333 7.04 -16.96 -18.74
CA SER A 333 8.03 -17.71 -19.55
C SER A 333 7.39 -18.58 -20.63
N LYS A 334 6.10 -18.92 -20.46
CA LYS A 334 5.31 -19.76 -21.38
C LYS A 334 4.41 -18.97 -22.33
N VAL A 335 4.50 -17.64 -22.32
CA VAL A 335 3.77 -16.77 -23.24
C VAL A 335 4.65 -16.45 -24.45
N PRO A 336 4.27 -16.81 -25.68
CA PRO A 336 5.10 -16.57 -26.86
C PRO A 336 5.05 -15.12 -27.33
N ILE A 337 6.18 -14.60 -27.83
CA ILE A 337 6.31 -13.25 -28.38
C ILE A 337 6.90 -13.28 -29.80
N GLY A 338 6.54 -12.30 -30.63
CA GLY A 338 7.01 -12.25 -32.01
C GLY A 338 6.59 -10.99 -32.75
N PHE A 339 7.52 -10.39 -33.48
CA PHE A 339 7.35 -9.15 -34.24
C PHE A 339 8.53 -8.97 -35.20
N GLU A 340 8.47 -7.94 -36.03
CA GLU A 340 9.57 -7.48 -36.86
C GLU A 340 10.16 -6.19 -36.27
N CYS A 341 11.48 -6.05 -36.28
CA CYS A 341 12.19 -4.87 -35.77
C CYS A 341 13.46 -4.57 -36.56
N SER A 342 14.06 -3.40 -36.33
CA SER A 342 15.38 -3.09 -36.86
C SER A 342 16.45 -4.03 -36.30
N THR A 343 17.40 -4.45 -37.13
CA THR A 343 18.53 -5.27 -36.67
C THR A 343 19.46 -4.47 -35.75
N ARG A 344 19.51 -3.16 -35.95
CA ARG A 344 20.31 -2.23 -35.15
C ARG A 344 19.44 -1.30 -34.33
N PHE A 345 19.89 -0.99 -33.12
CA PHE A 345 19.36 0.06 -32.28
C PHE A 345 20.52 0.84 -31.73
N LYS A 346 20.53 2.16 -31.87
CA LYS A 346 21.73 2.89 -31.45
C LYS A 346 22.79 2.77 -32.54
N SER A 347 24.02 2.65 -32.08
CA SER A 347 25.17 2.15 -32.84
C SER A 347 25.32 0.62 -32.82
N GLY A 348 24.47 -0.12 -32.08
CA GLY A 348 24.65 -1.56 -31.81
C GLY A 348 23.55 -2.45 -32.39
N ILE A 349 23.72 -3.77 -32.23
CA ILE A 349 22.68 -4.77 -32.56
C ILE A 349 21.54 -4.65 -31.53
N LEU A 350 20.30 -4.65 -32.00
CA LEU A 350 19.14 -4.65 -31.12
C LEU A 350 19.06 -5.98 -30.36
N GLN A 351 19.11 -5.90 -29.03
CA GLN A 351 18.92 -7.03 -28.12
C GLN A 351 17.89 -6.68 -27.06
N ILE A 352 17.04 -7.65 -26.75
CA ILE A 352 15.98 -7.53 -25.76
C ILE A 352 16.36 -8.39 -24.58
N THR A 353 16.32 -7.81 -23.39
CA THR A 353 16.67 -8.52 -22.15
C THR A 353 15.52 -9.42 -21.69
N ASP A 354 15.82 -10.40 -20.82
CA ASP A 354 14.80 -11.31 -20.29
C ASP A 354 13.68 -10.56 -19.56
N ILE A 355 14.00 -9.49 -18.83
CA ILE A 355 13.00 -8.64 -18.16
C ILE A 355 12.14 -7.86 -19.15
N GLN A 356 12.74 -7.34 -20.23
CA GLN A 356 11.96 -6.66 -21.27
C GLN A 356 11.02 -7.66 -21.96
N ARG A 357 11.49 -8.89 -22.22
CA ARG A 357 10.68 -9.99 -22.75
C ARG A 357 9.56 -10.41 -21.79
N GLU A 358 9.85 -10.49 -20.49
CA GLU A 358 8.85 -10.72 -19.44
C GLU A 358 7.79 -9.62 -19.42
N GLY A 359 8.20 -8.35 -19.53
CA GLY A 359 7.28 -7.21 -19.62
C GLY A 359 6.37 -7.24 -20.85
N VAL A 360 6.85 -7.74 -21.99
CA VAL A 360 6.03 -7.95 -23.19
C VAL A 360 5.07 -9.13 -22.99
N ALA A 361 5.55 -10.23 -22.42
CA ALA A 361 4.74 -11.41 -22.11
C ALA A 361 3.61 -11.10 -21.09
N PHE A 362 3.90 -10.29 -20.08
CA PHE A 362 2.91 -9.78 -19.13
C PHE A 362 1.80 -9.02 -19.86
N MET A 363 2.16 -8.07 -20.73
CA MET A 363 1.17 -7.31 -21.51
C MET A 363 0.42 -8.18 -22.52
N GLU A 364 1.05 -9.23 -23.03
CA GLU A 364 0.41 -10.14 -23.98
C GLU A 364 -0.61 -11.08 -23.32
N ALA A 365 -0.33 -11.53 -22.10
CA ALA A 365 -1.26 -12.33 -21.29
C ALA A 365 -2.41 -11.48 -20.71
N MET A 366 -2.08 -10.32 -20.12
CA MET A 366 -3.05 -9.48 -19.42
C MET A 366 -3.86 -8.56 -20.33
N GLY A 367 -3.26 -8.14 -21.45
CA GLY A 367 -3.80 -7.12 -22.35
C GLY A 367 -3.59 -5.69 -21.83
N SER A 368 -3.95 -5.45 -20.57
CA SER A 368 -3.78 -4.17 -19.89
C SER A 368 -3.02 -4.33 -18.58
N GLY A 369 -2.16 -3.35 -18.24
CA GLY A 369 -1.36 -3.40 -17.03
C GLY A 369 -0.33 -2.28 -16.90
N ILE A 370 0.42 -2.32 -15.80
CA ILE A 370 1.46 -1.35 -15.46
C ILE A 370 2.82 -2.03 -15.41
N ASN A 371 3.76 -1.61 -16.28
CA ASN A 371 5.16 -2.03 -16.15
C ASN A 371 5.89 -1.06 -15.22
N ALA A 372 5.97 -1.45 -13.94
CA ALA A 372 6.56 -0.69 -12.86
C ALA A 372 8.07 -0.91 -12.70
N PHE A 373 8.83 -0.75 -13.78
CA PHE A 373 10.27 -1.01 -13.74
C PHE A 373 11.03 0.18 -13.16
N ASP A 374 12.10 -0.08 -12.43
CA ASP A 374 12.99 0.94 -11.93
C ASP A 374 13.66 1.76 -13.07
N VAL A 375 14.26 2.90 -12.73
CA VAL A 375 14.90 3.82 -13.66
C VAL A 375 16.11 3.14 -14.32
N GLY A 376 16.11 3.04 -15.65
CA GLY A 376 17.22 2.45 -16.41
C GLY A 376 17.07 0.97 -16.78
N VAL A 377 16.05 0.27 -16.29
CA VAL A 377 15.75 -1.13 -16.68
C VAL A 377 15.31 -1.27 -18.16
N GLY A 378 14.84 -0.18 -18.77
CA GLY A 378 14.42 -0.16 -20.17
C GLY A 378 12.90 -0.16 -20.39
N LYS A 379 12.16 0.65 -19.61
CA LYS A 379 10.71 0.86 -19.77
C LYS A 379 10.32 1.25 -21.20
N THR A 380 11.03 2.24 -21.76
CA THR A 380 10.77 2.73 -23.11
C THR A 380 10.96 1.63 -24.15
N MET A 381 12.08 0.89 -24.09
CA MET A 381 12.33 -0.26 -24.98
C MET A 381 11.21 -1.31 -24.87
N THR A 382 10.83 -1.69 -23.65
CA THR A 382 9.76 -2.67 -23.39
C THR A 382 8.45 -2.23 -24.04
N ALA A 383 8.10 -0.94 -23.95
CA ALA A 383 6.88 -0.41 -24.53
C ALA A 383 6.92 -0.40 -26.06
N ILE A 384 8.04 -0.01 -26.66
CA ILE A 384 8.18 0.00 -28.13
C ILE A 384 8.12 -1.42 -28.69
N VAL A 385 8.77 -2.38 -28.03
CA VAL A 385 8.72 -3.80 -28.40
C VAL A 385 7.31 -4.37 -28.24
N ASN A 386 6.60 -4.04 -27.16
CA ASN A 386 5.21 -4.45 -26.97
C ASN A 386 4.29 -3.88 -28.06
N LEU A 387 4.47 -2.60 -28.44
CA LEU A 387 3.75 -2.02 -29.56
C LEU A 387 4.08 -2.71 -30.88
N ALA A 388 5.34 -3.05 -31.13
CA ALA A 388 5.76 -3.84 -32.29
C ALA A 388 5.00 -5.18 -32.34
N HIS A 389 4.96 -5.90 -31.22
CA HIS A 389 4.24 -7.15 -31.06
C HIS A 389 2.74 -7.01 -31.31
N ASN A 390 2.09 -6.01 -30.74
CA ASN A 390 0.65 -5.80 -30.86
C ASN A 390 0.25 -5.35 -32.28
N LEU A 391 1.04 -4.48 -32.91
CA LEU A 391 0.84 -4.07 -34.31
C LEU A 391 1.04 -5.25 -35.27
N TYR A 392 2.06 -6.07 -35.02
CA TYR A 392 2.38 -7.20 -35.90
C TYR A 392 1.36 -8.33 -35.78
N SER A 393 0.93 -8.68 -34.56
CA SER A 393 -0.13 -9.68 -34.31
C SER A 393 -1.52 -9.22 -34.75
N GLY A 394 -1.71 -7.91 -34.98
CA GLY A 394 -3.00 -7.30 -35.31
C GLY A 394 -3.90 -7.09 -34.10
N LYS A 395 -3.37 -7.19 -32.87
CA LYS A 395 -4.07 -6.85 -31.63
C LYS A 395 -4.37 -5.36 -31.53
N CYS A 396 -3.50 -4.52 -32.08
CA CYS A 396 -3.76 -3.09 -32.28
C CYS A 396 -3.39 -2.65 -33.69
N LYS A 397 -3.98 -1.55 -34.15
CA LYS A 397 -3.75 -0.96 -35.47
C LYS A 397 -3.35 0.51 -35.37
N ARG A 398 -3.84 1.21 -34.35
CA ARG A 398 -3.72 2.67 -34.16
C ARG A 398 -3.37 2.98 -32.70
N PRO A 399 -2.17 2.64 -32.22
CA PRO A 399 -1.74 2.97 -30.87
C PRO A 399 -1.45 4.48 -30.69
N ILE A 400 -1.77 4.99 -29.50
CA ILE A 400 -1.36 6.31 -29.02
C ILE A 400 -0.36 6.20 -27.86
N ILE A 401 0.67 7.05 -27.87
CA ILE A 401 1.68 7.17 -26.81
C ILE A 401 1.59 8.57 -26.20
N VAL A 402 1.44 8.63 -24.87
CA VAL A 402 1.38 9.86 -24.07
C VAL A 402 2.65 9.99 -23.24
N VAL A 403 3.41 11.07 -23.43
CA VAL A 403 4.71 11.27 -22.75
C VAL A 403 4.86 12.68 -22.15
N PRO A 404 5.73 12.86 -21.14
CA PRO A 404 6.17 14.18 -20.71
C PRO A 404 6.88 14.96 -21.82
N LYS A 405 6.76 16.30 -21.82
CA LYS A 405 7.47 17.18 -22.77
C LYS A 405 8.99 16.91 -22.85
N PRO A 406 9.72 16.75 -21.72
CA PRO A 406 11.17 16.56 -21.77
C PRO A 406 11.61 15.24 -22.42
N THR A 407 10.77 14.20 -22.39
CA THR A 407 11.11 12.88 -22.95
C THR A 407 10.57 12.68 -24.37
N TYR A 408 9.78 13.62 -24.89
CA TYR A 408 9.09 13.50 -26.19
C TYR A 408 10.04 13.16 -27.35
N LYS A 409 11.11 13.96 -27.53
CA LYS A 409 12.10 13.73 -28.58
C LYS A 409 12.86 12.42 -28.41
N LYS A 410 13.17 12.04 -27.16
CA LYS A 410 13.86 10.78 -26.87
C LYS A 410 13.03 9.59 -27.34
N TRP A 411 11.73 9.57 -27.00
CA TRP A 411 10.80 8.53 -27.43
C TRP A 411 10.72 8.43 -28.95
N MET A 412 10.56 9.56 -29.64
CA MET A 412 10.53 9.62 -31.11
C MET A 412 11.78 9.00 -31.73
N ASN A 413 12.96 9.41 -31.25
CA ASN A 413 14.24 8.91 -31.73
C ASN A 413 14.41 7.41 -31.46
N GLU A 414 13.95 6.90 -30.31
CA GLU A 414 14.05 5.47 -29.97
C GLU A 414 13.07 4.60 -30.78
N ILE A 415 11.93 5.15 -31.24
CA ILE A 415 10.98 4.43 -32.10
C ILE A 415 11.49 4.37 -33.54
N ILE A 416 11.66 5.52 -34.20
CA ILE A 416 11.88 5.59 -35.66
C ILE A 416 13.33 5.90 -36.07
N GLY A 417 14.19 6.31 -35.13
CA GLY A 417 15.56 6.74 -35.40
C GLY A 417 15.69 8.23 -35.68
N PHE A 418 16.92 8.70 -35.89
CA PHE A 418 17.24 10.10 -36.22
C PHE A 418 18.54 10.20 -37.00
N THR A 419 18.75 11.31 -37.73
CA THR A 419 20.04 11.60 -38.36
C THR A 419 20.90 12.42 -37.41
N ASP A 420 22.08 11.92 -37.06
CA ASP A 420 23.04 12.67 -36.25
C ASP A 420 23.56 13.87 -37.06
N LYS A 421 23.44 15.06 -36.47
CA LYS A 421 23.86 16.32 -37.11
C LYS A 421 25.37 16.44 -37.25
N LYS A 422 26.15 15.75 -36.40
CA LYS A 422 27.61 15.84 -36.42
C LYS A 422 28.22 14.90 -37.46
N SER A 423 27.78 13.64 -37.48
CA SER A 423 28.28 12.62 -38.41
C SER A 423 27.53 12.58 -39.74
N GLY A 424 26.27 13.04 -39.78
CA GLY A 424 25.39 12.89 -40.94
C GLY A 424 24.81 11.48 -41.09
N GLU A 425 25.15 10.55 -40.21
CA GLU A 425 24.70 9.16 -40.27
C GLU A 425 23.28 8.99 -39.70
N PHE A 426 22.53 8.06 -40.28
CA PHE A 426 21.23 7.67 -39.75
C PHE A 426 21.39 6.66 -38.61
N VAL A 427 20.94 7.07 -37.43
CA VAL A 427 20.94 6.27 -36.21
C VAL A 427 19.58 5.58 -36.08
N SER A 428 19.59 4.24 -36.08
CA SER A 428 18.36 3.44 -36.09
C SER A 428 17.66 3.41 -34.72
N GLY A 429 16.34 3.56 -34.76
CA GLY A 429 15.42 3.22 -33.67
C GLY A 429 14.94 1.77 -33.80
N VAL A 430 14.10 1.33 -32.87
CA VAL A 430 13.63 -0.08 -32.78
C VAL A 430 12.78 -0.47 -33.99
N LEU A 431 11.99 0.46 -34.51
CA LEU A 431 11.06 0.22 -35.62
C LEU A 431 11.53 0.83 -36.94
N SER A 432 12.78 1.30 -37.00
CA SER A 432 13.37 1.72 -38.27
C SER A 432 13.28 0.60 -39.31
N HIS A 433 13.00 0.97 -40.56
CA HIS A 433 12.89 0.06 -41.71
C HIS A 433 11.72 -0.95 -41.69
N THR A 434 10.85 -0.95 -40.68
CA THR A 434 9.68 -1.88 -40.58
C THR A 434 8.43 -1.40 -41.35
N GLY A 435 8.49 -0.20 -41.92
CA GLY A 435 7.35 0.47 -42.58
C GLY A 435 6.32 1.07 -41.62
N ILE A 436 6.51 0.98 -40.31
CA ILE A 436 5.65 1.64 -39.31
C ILE A 436 5.97 3.15 -39.31
N THR A 437 4.93 3.98 -39.39
CA THR A 437 5.05 5.44 -39.37
C THR A 437 4.73 6.02 -38.00
N LEU A 438 5.31 7.19 -37.70
CA LEU A 438 5.06 7.92 -36.47
C LEU A 438 4.34 9.25 -36.78
N ASN A 439 3.21 9.49 -36.12
CA ASN A 439 2.48 10.74 -36.18
C ASN A 439 2.91 11.64 -35.00
N ASP A 440 3.70 12.67 -35.30
CA ASP A 440 4.14 13.69 -34.33
C ASP A 440 3.05 14.75 -34.13
N TRP A 441 2.27 14.61 -33.05
CA TRP A 441 1.17 15.52 -32.72
C TRP A 441 1.50 16.48 -31.58
N TYR A 442 2.62 16.29 -30.90
CA TYR A 442 3.11 17.09 -29.79
C TYR A 442 1.99 17.55 -28.80
N ASN A 443 1.77 18.86 -28.65
CA ASN A 443 0.76 19.43 -27.74
C ASN A 443 -0.62 19.63 -28.40
N LEU A 444 -0.81 19.25 -29.67
CA LEU A 444 -1.98 19.64 -30.46
C LEU A 444 -2.21 21.17 -30.42
N GLY A 445 -1.14 21.94 -30.64
CA GLY A 445 -1.17 23.39 -30.79
C GLY A 445 -1.82 23.81 -32.11
N THR A 446 -2.11 25.11 -32.26
CA THR A 446 -2.74 25.65 -33.49
C THR A 446 -1.90 25.39 -34.76
N ASP A 447 -0.58 25.38 -34.61
CA ASP A 447 0.42 25.08 -35.63
C ASP A 447 0.42 23.62 -36.12
N ILE A 448 0.01 22.71 -35.24
CA ILE A 448 -0.09 21.27 -35.51
C ILE A 448 -1.47 20.92 -36.05
N VAL A 449 -2.52 21.46 -35.44
CA VAL A 449 -3.93 21.19 -35.78
C VAL A 449 -4.24 21.57 -37.22
N GLY A 450 -3.69 22.68 -37.73
CA GLY A 450 -3.87 23.08 -39.13
C GLY A 450 -3.21 22.15 -40.16
N LYS A 451 -2.36 21.20 -39.72
CA LYS A 451 -1.60 20.29 -40.60
C LYS A 451 -2.11 18.85 -40.57
N ILE A 452 -3.05 18.52 -39.68
CA ILE A 452 -3.50 17.14 -39.45
C ILE A 452 -5.02 17.06 -39.66
N ARG A 453 -5.47 15.95 -40.24
CA ARG A 453 -6.89 15.60 -40.38
C ARG A 453 -7.37 14.92 -39.09
N LEU A 454 -8.14 15.65 -38.30
CA LEU A 454 -8.69 15.18 -37.00
C LEU A 454 -10.15 14.71 -37.12
N ASP A 455 -10.74 14.85 -38.31
CA ASP A 455 -12.12 14.50 -38.68
C ASP A 455 -12.26 13.05 -39.18
N GLN A 456 -11.19 12.26 -39.15
CA GLN A 456 -11.17 10.89 -39.66
C GLN A 456 -10.22 10.00 -38.84
N ALA A 457 -10.35 8.69 -39.00
CA ALA A 457 -9.48 7.73 -38.34
C ALA A 457 -8.02 7.91 -38.77
N VAL A 458 -7.11 7.77 -37.81
CA VAL A 458 -5.67 7.76 -38.05
C VAL A 458 -5.30 6.59 -38.96
N PRO A 459 -4.29 6.68 -39.84
CA PRO A 459 -3.89 5.55 -40.68
C PRO A 459 -3.59 4.28 -39.89
N GLU A 460 -4.00 3.12 -40.40
CA GLU A 460 -3.62 1.83 -39.79
C GLU A 460 -2.11 1.63 -39.84
N ARG A 461 -1.58 0.84 -38.90
CA ARG A 461 -0.15 0.52 -38.81
C ARG A 461 0.72 1.76 -38.59
N SER A 462 0.20 2.74 -37.85
CA SER A 462 0.92 3.95 -37.45
C SER A 462 0.83 4.17 -35.94
N ILE A 463 1.84 4.81 -35.37
CA ILE A 463 1.92 5.15 -33.95
C ILE A 463 1.72 6.67 -33.80
N THR A 464 0.78 7.11 -32.97
CA THR A 464 0.61 8.54 -32.68
C THR A 464 1.25 8.91 -31.35
N MET A 465 2.01 10.01 -31.31
CA MET A 465 2.64 10.52 -30.09
C MET A 465 2.09 11.89 -29.69
N VAL A 466 1.69 12.03 -28.44
CA VAL A 466 1.23 13.30 -27.84
C VAL A 466 1.92 13.56 -26.50
N THR A 467 1.99 14.83 -26.11
CA THR A 467 2.34 15.18 -24.73
C THR A 467 1.12 15.06 -23.82
N TYR A 468 1.31 15.11 -22.51
CA TYR A 468 0.19 15.26 -21.58
C TYR A 468 -0.71 16.48 -21.86
N GLU A 469 -0.16 17.56 -22.42
CA GLU A 469 -0.97 18.72 -22.81
C GLU A 469 -1.84 18.41 -24.04
N GLY A 470 -1.27 17.73 -25.04
CA GLY A 470 -2.03 17.26 -26.20
C GLY A 470 -3.07 16.21 -25.83
N PHE A 471 -2.72 15.27 -24.95
CA PHE A 471 -3.65 14.27 -24.43
C PHE A 471 -4.88 14.89 -23.75
N LYS A 472 -4.69 15.99 -23.00
CA LYS A 472 -5.80 16.76 -22.43
C LYS A 472 -6.70 17.45 -23.44
N ARG A 473 -6.30 17.56 -24.71
CA ARG A 473 -7.12 18.13 -25.80
C ARG A 473 -7.87 17.06 -26.61
N LEU A 474 -7.71 15.78 -26.26
CA LEU A 474 -8.49 14.68 -26.84
C LEU A 474 -9.85 14.58 -26.14
N GLY A 475 -10.93 14.43 -26.89
CA GLY A 475 -12.29 14.35 -26.39
C GLY A 475 -12.99 13.08 -26.86
N PHE A 476 -14.31 13.11 -26.77
CA PHE A 476 -15.21 12.11 -27.34
C PHE A 476 -16.19 12.84 -28.25
N GLY A 477 -16.40 12.29 -29.43
CA GLY A 477 -17.39 12.78 -30.36
C GLY A 477 -18.80 12.44 -29.88
N GLU A 478 -19.79 13.00 -30.56
CA GLU A 478 -21.22 12.74 -30.29
C GLU A 478 -21.63 11.27 -30.53
N SER A 479 -20.75 10.46 -31.15
CA SER A 479 -21.03 9.07 -31.52
C SER A 479 -20.80 8.05 -30.40
N VAL A 480 -20.14 8.46 -29.31
CA VAL A 480 -19.96 7.60 -28.14
C VAL A 480 -21.31 7.41 -27.46
N SER A 481 -21.71 6.16 -27.22
CA SER A 481 -23.02 5.89 -26.65
C SER A 481 -23.18 6.63 -25.33
N ASP A 482 -24.29 7.37 -25.19
CA ASP A 482 -24.62 8.08 -23.95
C ASP A 482 -24.61 7.12 -22.77
N GLU A 483 -24.99 5.85 -22.99
CA GLU A 483 -24.93 4.77 -21.98
C GLU A 483 -23.51 4.49 -21.47
N LEU A 484 -22.53 4.29 -22.37
CA LEU A 484 -21.14 4.03 -21.97
C LEU A 484 -20.55 5.24 -21.24
N PHE A 485 -20.85 6.44 -21.75
CA PHE A 485 -20.42 7.67 -21.10
C PHE A 485 -21.02 7.81 -19.70
N ILE A 486 -22.33 7.58 -19.56
CA ILE A 486 -23.06 7.63 -18.30
C ILE A 486 -22.49 6.61 -17.31
N GLU A 487 -22.22 5.38 -17.74
CA GLU A 487 -21.60 4.34 -16.90
C GLU A 487 -20.25 4.81 -16.33
N LEU A 488 -19.35 5.31 -17.18
CA LEU A 488 -18.03 5.77 -16.75
C LEU A 488 -18.11 6.96 -15.80
N VAL A 489 -19.04 7.88 -16.05
CA VAL A 489 -19.30 9.01 -15.15
C VAL A 489 -19.90 8.54 -13.84
N ASN A 490 -20.77 7.53 -13.83
CA ASN A 490 -21.31 6.95 -12.61
C ASN A 490 -20.22 6.28 -11.76
N ILE A 491 -19.24 5.63 -12.39
CA ILE A 491 -18.07 5.07 -11.72
C ILE A 491 -17.21 6.18 -11.09
N LEU A 492 -16.89 7.25 -11.84
CA LEU A 492 -16.14 8.41 -11.33
C LEU A 492 -16.89 9.18 -10.23
N GLY A 493 -18.19 9.36 -10.44
CA GLY A 493 -19.10 10.04 -9.51
C GLY A 493 -19.42 9.19 -8.27
N GLN A 494 -19.12 7.89 -8.32
CA GLN A 494 -19.46 6.88 -7.32
C GLN A 494 -20.96 6.97 -6.97
N SER A 495 -21.82 7.02 -7.99
CA SER A 495 -23.23 7.39 -7.83
C SER A 495 -24.02 6.31 -7.08
N ARG A 496 -24.47 6.62 -5.85
CA ARG A 496 -25.66 6.04 -5.21
C ARG A 496 -26.83 7.05 -5.34
N GLU A 497 -28.08 6.62 -5.15
CA GLU A 497 -29.31 7.35 -5.51
C GLU A 497 -29.30 8.87 -5.18
N LYS A 498 -28.94 9.68 -6.19
CA LYS A 498 -29.11 11.14 -6.18
C LYS A 498 -30.39 11.53 -6.92
N SER A 499 -30.91 12.72 -6.61
CA SER A 499 -31.98 13.34 -7.40
C SER A 499 -31.58 13.44 -8.88
N SER A 500 -32.54 13.31 -9.80
CA SER A 500 -32.26 13.38 -11.24
C SER A 500 -31.53 14.67 -11.63
N ARG A 501 -31.82 15.78 -10.95
CA ARG A 501 -31.18 17.09 -11.15
C ARG A 501 -29.69 17.08 -10.78
N ASP A 502 -29.32 16.48 -9.65
CA ASP A 502 -27.92 16.45 -9.21
C ASP A 502 -27.07 15.53 -10.08
N LYS A 503 -27.65 14.43 -10.56
CA LYS A 503 -27.01 13.56 -11.57
C LYS A 503 -26.76 14.35 -12.86
N GLU A 504 -27.75 15.13 -13.31
CA GLU A 504 -27.64 15.93 -14.53
C GLU A 504 -26.55 17.02 -14.44
N ILE A 505 -26.43 17.71 -13.29
CA ILE A 505 -25.33 18.66 -13.04
C ILE A 505 -23.97 17.96 -13.06
N GLU A 506 -23.86 16.78 -12.44
CA GLU A 506 -22.61 16.00 -12.42
C GLU A 506 -22.25 15.51 -13.82
N TYR A 507 -23.21 15.00 -14.59
CA TYR A 507 -23.00 14.65 -16.00
C TYR A 507 -22.57 15.85 -16.84
N GLN A 508 -23.18 17.03 -16.67
CA GLN A 508 -22.76 18.24 -17.38
C GLN A 508 -21.32 18.61 -17.03
N LYS A 509 -20.95 18.60 -15.75
CA LYS A 509 -19.57 18.86 -15.31
C LYS A 509 -18.56 17.92 -15.96
N PHE A 510 -18.87 16.62 -16.04
CA PHE A 510 -17.99 15.67 -16.71
C PHE A 510 -18.00 15.86 -18.24
N ARG A 511 -19.15 16.13 -18.87
CA ARG A 511 -19.21 16.48 -20.31
C ARG A 511 -18.34 17.69 -20.64
N GLU A 512 -18.39 18.74 -19.81
CA GLU A 512 -17.53 19.94 -19.93
C GLU A 512 -16.05 19.62 -19.78
N MET A 513 -15.66 18.85 -18.75
CA MET A 513 -14.28 18.43 -18.50
C MET A 513 -13.70 17.61 -19.66
N ILE A 514 -14.55 16.82 -20.30
CA ILE A 514 -14.16 15.88 -21.35
C ILE A 514 -14.15 16.55 -22.72
N GLY A 515 -14.89 17.65 -22.88
CA GLY A 515 -14.94 18.45 -24.10
C GLY A 515 -16.05 18.06 -25.05
N VAL A 516 -17.10 17.37 -24.58
CA VAL A 516 -18.30 17.08 -25.39
C VAL A 516 -19.03 18.40 -25.63
N GLY A 517 -18.78 19.04 -26.78
CA GLY A 517 -19.54 20.20 -27.27
C GLY A 517 -18.96 21.62 -27.09
N GLN A 518 -17.69 21.87 -26.66
CA GLN A 518 -17.09 23.24 -26.67
C GLN A 518 -15.54 23.36 -26.79
N LYS A 519 -15.14 24.54 -27.35
CA LYS A 519 -13.85 25.22 -27.67
C LYS A 519 -12.44 24.64 -27.41
N ASN A 520 -12.21 23.75 -26.44
CA ASN A 520 -10.83 23.35 -26.04
C ASN A 520 -10.45 21.90 -26.39
N SER A 521 -11.43 21.01 -26.64
CA SER A 521 -11.15 19.70 -27.23
C SER A 521 -11.06 19.84 -28.73
N ILE A 522 -10.02 19.28 -29.32
CA ILE A 522 -9.67 19.52 -30.72
C ILE A 522 -9.81 18.26 -31.57
N ALA A 523 -9.76 17.08 -30.94
CA ALA A 523 -9.88 15.81 -31.64
C ALA A 523 -10.58 14.77 -30.78
N ASP A 524 -11.41 13.94 -31.40
CA ASP A 524 -12.25 12.97 -30.72
C ASP A 524 -11.71 11.55 -30.87
N ILE A 525 -11.50 10.86 -29.75
CA ILE A 525 -10.79 9.57 -29.73
C ILE A 525 -11.51 8.46 -30.51
N ASP A 526 -12.84 8.49 -30.50
CA ASP A 526 -13.70 7.54 -31.22
C ASP A 526 -13.65 7.75 -32.73
N ILE A 527 -13.50 9.00 -33.20
CA ILE A 527 -13.32 9.33 -34.63
C ILE A 527 -11.91 8.93 -35.08
N LEU A 528 -10.90 9.29 -34.29
CA LEU A 528 -9.50 8.98 -34.58
C LEU A 528 -9.21 7.47 -34.57
N GLY A 529 -10.03 6.68 -33.87
CA GLY A 529 -9.99 5.23 -33.88
C GLY A 529 -8.81 4.64 -33.11
N PHE A 530 -8.31 5.33 -32.08
CA PHE A 530 -7.23 4.78 -31.25
C PHE A 530 -7.68 3.53 -30.50
N ASP A 531 -6.95 2.44 -30.67
CA ASP A 531 -7.32 1.10 -30.17
C ASP A 531 -6.36 0.53 -29.12
N TYR A 532 -5.27 1.26 -28.84
CA TYR A 532 -4.29 0.91 -27.81
C TYR A 532 -3.64 2.18 -27.25
N ALA A 533 -3.39 2.25 -25.94
CA ALA A 533 -2.74 3.40 -25.33
C ALA A 533 -1.52 3.02 -24.50
N VAL A 534 -0.44 3.78 -24.64
CA VAL A 534 0.75 3.74 -23.78
C VAL A 534 0.87 5.09 -23.08
N VAL A 535 0.99 5.09 -21.75
CA VAL A 535 1.18 6.32 -20.96
C VAL A 535 2.47 6.23 -20.16
N ASP A 536 3.43 7.11 -20.47
CA ASP A 536 4.71 7.24 -19.77
C ASP A 536 4.61 8.18 -18.56
N GLU A 537 5.37 7.89 -17.51
CA GLU A 537 5.26 8.56 -16.21
C GLU A 537 3.82 8.61 -15.66
N ALA A 538 3.11 7.47 -15.75
CA ALA A 538 1.70 7.32 -15.42
C ALA A 538 1.36 7.66 -13.95
N HIS A 539 2.35 7.81 -13.08
CA HIS A 539 2.15 8.34 -11.72
C HIS A 539 1.51 9.75 -11.73
N ARG A 540 1.56 10.48 -12.85
CA ARG A 540 0.83 11.76 -13.05
C ARG A 540 -0.70 11.58 -13.08
N CYS A 541 -1.18 10.37 -13.32
CA CYS A 541 -2.59 10.00 -13.39
C CYS A 541 -3.12 9.36 -12.10
N LYS A 542 -2.30 9.22 -11.04
CA LYS A 542 -2.62 8.46 -9.82
C LYS A 542 -3.75 9.03 -8.94
N ASN A 543 -4.25 10.22 -9.26
CA ASN A 543 -5.31 10.90 -8.50
C ASN A 543 -6.60 10.97 -9.32
N VAL A 544 -7.30 9.84 -9.46
CA VAL A 544 -8.57 9.75 -10.23
C VAL A 544 -9.78 10.06 -9.34
N PHE A 545 -9.79 9.55 -8.11
CA PHE A 545 -10.92 9.67 -7.17
C PHE A 545 -10.59 10.65 -6.04
N SER A 546 -11.57 11.45 -5.61
CA SER A 546 -11.40 12.45 -4.54
C SER A 546 -11.53 11.87 -3.14
N GLN A 547 -12.56 11.05 -2.91
CA GLN A 547 -12.95 10.53 -1.61
C GLN A 547 -13.91 9.36 -1.79
N VAL A 548 -14.12 8.58 -0.72
CA VAL A 548 -15.26 7.66 -0.60
C VAL A 548 -16.53 8.48 -0.36
N LYS A 549 -17.65 8.12 -1.00
CA LYS A 549 -18.94 8.81 -0.81
C LYS A 549 -19.61 8.40 0.51
N SER A 550 -20.60 9.19 0.93
CA SER A 550 -21.46 8.87 2.08
C SER A 550 -22.35 7.66 1.79
N ASP A 551 -22.84 7.01 2.85
CA ASP A 551 -23.93 6.02 2.79
C ASP A 551 -25.30 6.65 2.42
N GLU A 552 -26.35 5.82 2.32
CA GLU A 552 -27.72 6.22 1.94
C GLU A 552 -28.32 7.26 2.89
N ASP A 553 -27.94 7.21 4.17
CA ASP A 553 -28.35 8.16 5.20
C ASP A 553 -27.53 9.47 5.18
N GLY A 554 -26.59 9.60 4.25
CA GLY A 554 -25.72 10.75 4.06
C GLY A 554 -24.51 10.79 5.00
N ASN A 555 -24.26 9.75 5.78
CA ASN A 555 -23.15 9.66 6.72
C ASN A 555 -21.86 9.21 6.01
N LYS A 556 -20.76 9.95 6.22
CA LYS A 556 -19.44 9.56 5.71
C LYS A 556 -18.78 8.57 6.67
N ARG A 557 -18.52 7.35 6.18
CA ARG A 557 -17.77 6.31 6.90
C ARG A 557 -16.25 6.54 6.85
N TYR A 558 -15.76 7.09 5.74
CA TYR A 558 -14.37 7.47 5.52
C TYR A 558 -14.29 8.94 5.15
N ASN A 559 -13.50 9.72 5.87
CA ASN A 559 -13.24 11.13 5.64
C ASN A 559 -11.83 11.36 5.06
N ILE A 560 -11.38 10.47 4.18
CA ILE A 560 -10.12 10.58 3.45
C ILE A 560 -10.37 11.31 2.14
N GLN A 561 -9.79 12.50 2.02
CA GLN A 561 -9.92 13.36 0.82
C GLN A 561 -8.55 13.58 0.18
N SER A 562 -8.51 13.44 -1.14
CA SER A 562 -7.38 13.77 -1.99
C SER A 562 -7.81 14.73 -3.11
N ALA A 563 -6.86 15.56 -3.54
CA ALA A 563 -7.06 16.41 -4.70
C ALA A 563 -7.11 15.55 -5.96
N VAL A 564 -8.09 15.82 -6.83
CA VAL A 564 -8.25 15.08 -8.09
C VAL A 564 -7.44 15.73 -9.19
N SER A 565 -6.82 14.90 -10.02
CA SER A 565 -6.15 15.34 -11.24
C SER A 565 -7.12 15.29 -12.42
N GLU A 566 -7.35 16.43 -13.06
CA GLU A 566 -8.07 16.49 -14.36
C GLU A 566 -7.45 15.51 -15.37
N THR A 567 -6.11 15.42 -15.38
CA THR A 567 -5.37 14.48 -16.23
C THR A 567 -5.67 13.02 -15.84
N GLY A 568 -5.80 12.73 -14.55
CA GLY A 568 -6.16 11.41 -14.04
C GLY A 568 -7.57 10.99 -14.44
N GLN A 569 -8.56 11.86 -14.24
CA GLN A 569 -9.95 11.59 -14.64
C GLN A 569 -10.08 11.42 -16.15
N LYS A 570 -9.40 12.27 -16.92
CA LYS A 570 -9.38 12.17 -18.38
C LYS A 570 -8.72 10.88 -18.86
N ALA A 571 -7.61 10.48 -18.24
CA ALA A 571 -6.98 9.19 -18.49
C ALA A 571 -7.93 8.03 -18.15
N PHE A 572 -8.63 8.08 -17.02
CA PHE A 572 -9.60 7.04 -16.65
C PHE A 572 -10.67 6.86 -17.73
N LEU A 573 -11.24 7.94 -18.24
CA LEU A 573 -12.30 7.88 -19.26
C LEU A 573 -11.79 7.33 -20.60
N ILE A 574 -10.69 7.90 -21.10
CA ILE A 574 -10.09 7.49 -22.38
C ILE A 574 -9.61 6.04 -22.33
N LEU A 575 -8.88 5.66 -21.27
CA LEU A 575 -8.35 4.31 -21.14
C LEU A 575 -9.48 3.30 -20.89
N SER A 576 -10.52 3.66 -20.14
CA SER A 576 -11.69 2.79 -19.94
C SER A 576 -12.49 2.58 -21.23
N PHE A 577 -12.61 3.62 -22.07
CA PHE A 577 -13.23 3.51 -23.38
C PHE A 577 -12.46 2.54 -24.29
N ILE A 578 -11.12 2.69 -24.36
CA ILE A 578 -10.29 1.77 -25.15
C ILE A 578 -10.47 0.33 -24.64
N GLN A 579 -10.42 0.13 -23.32
CA GLN A 579 -10.57 -1.19 -22.70
C GLN A 579 -11.92 -1.86 -23.01
N ARG A 580 -13.01 -1.10 -22.96
CA ARG A 580 -14.37 -1.61 -23.22
C ARG A 580 -14.67 -1.81 -24.70
N LYS A 581 -14.19 -0.92 -25.58
CA LYS A 581 -14.51 -0.96 -27.02
C LYS A 581 -13.58 -1.89 -27.81
N PHE A 582 -12.31 -1.94 -27.44
CA PHE A 582 -11.27 -2.66 -28.20
C PHE A 582 -10.61 -3.79 -27.41
N GLY A 583 -11.10 -4.08 -26.19
CA GLY A 583 -10.50 -5.04 -25.28
C GLY A 583 -9.37 -4.45 -24.44
N ARG A 584 -8.81 -5.25 -23.52
CA ARG A 584 -7.73 -4.85 -22.62
C ARG A 584 -6.47 -4.45 -23.41
N ASN A 585 -6.32 -3.15 -23.71
CA ASN A 585 -5.32 -2.59 -24.62
C ASN A 585 -4.67 -1.31 -24.06
N THR A 586 -4.29 -1.31 -22.79
CA THR A 586 -3.72 -0.13 -22.11
C THR A 586 -2.45 -0.48 -21.33
N MET A 587 -1.37 0.24 -21.57
CA MET A 587 -0.07 0.04 -20.94
C MET A 587 0.37 1.30 -20.21
N LEU A 588 0.60 1.20 -18.91
CA LEU A 588 1.14 2.31 -18.11
C LEU A 588 2.60 2.04 -17.74
N LEU A 589 3.42 3.09 -17.76
CA LEU A 589 4.84 3.02 -17.40
C LEU A 589 5.13 4.01 -16.27
N THR A 590 5.75 3.53 -15.20
CA THR A 590 6.18 4.38 -14.07
C THR A 590 7.12 3.61 -13.19
N ALA A 591 8.15 4.22 -12.59
CA ALA A 591 8.97 3.52 -11.59
C ALA A 591 8.26 3.40 -10.23
N THR A 592 7.27 4.27 -9.99
CA THR A 592 6.64 4.47 -8.68
C THR A 592 5.15 4.73 -8.92
N PRO A 593 4.31 3.69 -9.09
CA PRO A 593 2.91 3.88 -9.44
C PRO A 593 2.12 4.59 -8.34
N PHE A 594 2.47 4.40 -7.08
CA PHE A 594 1.84 5.04 -5.93
C PHE A 594 2.87 5.32 -4.82
N SER A 595 2.52 6.24 -3.92
CA SER A 595 3.40 6.71 -2.85
C SER A 595 3.18 6.02 -1.51
N ASN A 596 1.92 5.75 -1.13
CA ASN A 596 1.42 4.82 -0.07
C ASN A 596 -0.07 5.09 0.26
N SER A 597 -0.84 5.62 -0.70
CA SER A 597 -2.23 6.05 -0.48
C SER A 597 -3.19 5.02 -1.09
N PRO A 598 -4.21 4.53 -0.37
CA PRO A 598 -5.19 3.59 -0.92
C PRO A 598 -5.94 4.19 -2.10
N LEU A 599 -6.21 5.50 -2.08
CA LEU A 599 -6.82 6.20 -3.21
C LEU A 599 -5.93 6.14 -4.44
N GLU A 600 -4.60 6.26 -4.27
CA GLU A 600 -3.65 6.16 -5.39
C GLU A 600 -3.55 4.72 -5.91
N ILE A 601 -3.53 3.71 -5.02
CA ILE A 601 -3.50 2.30 -5.41
C ILE A 601 -4.75 1.95 -6.23
N TYR A 602 -5.94 2.26 -5.70
CA TYR A 602 -7.20 2.00 -6.40
C TYR A 602 -7.29 2.80 -7.70
N SER A 603 -6.85 4.07 -7.72
CA SER A 603 -6.80 4.88 -8.93
C SER A 603 -5.91 4.24 -10.01
N MET A 604 -4.70 3.80 -9.66
CA MET A 604 -3.79 3.18 -10.64
C MET A 604 -4.33 1.84 -11.15
N LEU A 605 -4.92 1.00 -10.28
CA LEU A 605 -5.54 -0.25 -10.68
C LEU A 605 -6.77 -0.02 -11.57
N SER A 606 -7.62 0.98 -11.26
CA SER A 606 -8.82 1.26 -12.06
C SER A 606 -8.50 1.74 -13.48
N LEU A 607 -7.32 2.32 -13.72
CA LEU A 607 -6.88 2.72 -15.06
C LEU A 607 -6.61 1.53 -15.99
N VAL A 608 -6.31 0.34 -15.45
CA VAL A 608 -5.89 -0.85 -16.24
C VAL A 608 -6.69 -2.12 -15.99
N ALA A 609 -7.46 -2.18 -14.91
CA ALA A 609 -8.03 -3.42 -14.41
C ALA A 609 -9.39 -3.23 -13.70
N TYR A 610 -10.16 -2.20 -14.04
CA TYR A 610 -11.44 -1.94 -13.36
C TYR A 610 -12.41 -3.12 -13.40
N ASP A 611 -12.62 -3.74 -14.58
CA ASP A 611 -13.50 -4.90 -14.69
C ASP A 611 -12.95 -6.11 -13.91
N SER A 612 -11.63 -6.28 -13.88
CA SER A 612 -10.98 -7.32 -13.07
C SER A 612 -11.22 -7.12 -11.58
N LEU A 613 -11.14 -5.87 -11.08
CA LEU A 613 -11.47 -5.55 -9.69
C LEU A 613 -12.92 -5.94 -9.38
N ARG A 614 -13.86 -5.59 -10.26
CA ARG A 614 -15.28 -5.93 -10.11
C ARG A 614 -15.51 -7.44 -10.09
N ASP A 615 -14.85 -8.18 -10.97
CA ASP A 615 -14.95 -9.64 -11.04
C ASP A 615 -14.37 -10.34 -9.79
N ASN A 616 -13.43 -9.68 -9.09
CA ASN A 616 -12.87 -10.12 -7.79
C ASN A 616 -13.66 -9.57 -6.58
N GLY A 617 -14.90 -9.12 -6.79
CA GLY A 617 -15.76 -8.59 -5.72
C GLY A 617 -15.42 -7.18 -5.24
N ILE A 618 -14.45 -6.49 -5.87
CA ILE A 618 -14.08 -5.10 -5.56
C ILE A 618 -14.80 -4.18 -6.55
N VAL A 619 -16.10 -3.99 -6.33
CA VAL A 619 -16.98 -3.31 -7.30
C VAL A 619 -16.84 -1.78 -7.30
N ASN A 620 -16.38 -1.19 -6.20
CA ASN A 620 -16.21 0.24 -6.04
C ASN A 620 -15.12 0.58 -4.99
N LEU A 621 -14.92 1.88 -4.77
CA LEU A 621 -13.94 2.39 -3.81
C LEU A 621 -14.29 2.05 -2.35
N ASP A 622 -15.57 1.97 -2.00
CA ASP A 622 -16.08 1.64 -0.66
C ASP A 622 -15.63 0.22 -0.27
N THR A 623 -15.93 -0.76 -1.12
CA THR A 623 -15.52 -2.17 -0.94
C THR A 623 -14.00 -2.31 -0.88
N PHE A 624 -13.25 -1.54 -1.69
CA PHE A 624 -11.79 -1.52 -1.60
C PHE A 624 -11.29 -1.02 -0.23
N PHE A 625 -11.92 0.03 0.31
CA PHE A 625 -11.56 0.57 1.61
C PHE A 625 -11.93 -0.39 2.74
N ASP A 626 -13.09 -1.03 2.68
CA ASP A 626 -13.54 -1.99 3.70
C ASP A 626 -12.65 -3.24 3.77
N LEU A 627 -12.06 -3.66 2.65
CA LEU A 627 -11.16 -4.82 2.59
C LEU A 627 -9.73 -4.50 3.05
N PHE A 628 -9.22 -3.32 2.74
CA PHE A 628 -7.78 -3.03 2.82
C PHE A 628 -7.41 -1.85 3.72
N VAL A 629 -8.35 -1.04 4.19
CA VAL A 629 -8.03 0.23 4.87
C VAL A 629 -8.62 0.27 6.29
N LEU A 630 -7.72 0.40 7.27
CA LEU A 630 -8.07 0.85 8.62
C LEU A 630 -7.59 2.29 8.83
N PRO A 631 -8.50 3.28 8.75
CA PRO A 631 -8.22 4.67 9.04
C PRO A 631 -8.13 4.89 10.56
N THR A 632 -7.38 5.91 10.91
CA THR A 632 -7.35 6.52 12.23
C THR A 632 -7.46 8.02 12.09
N VAL A 633 -7.56 8.70 13.23
CA VAL A 633 -7.62 10.14 13.26
C VAL A 633 -6.24 10.66 13.67
N GLU A 634 -5.63 11.49 12.82
CA GLU A 634 -4.43 12.25 13.17
C GLU A 634 -4.74 13.75 13.09
N TRP A 635 -4.09 14.49 13.99
CA TRP A 635 -4.14 15.94 13.97
C TRP A 635 -3.14 16.47 12.94
N THR A 636 -3.60 17.19 11.93
CA THR A 636 -2.73 17.72 10.86
C THR A 636 -2.92 19.24 10.71
N ALA A 637 -1.89 19.95 10.24
CA ALA A 637 -2.06 21.34 9.81
C ALA A 637 -2.46 21.42 8.34
N ASN A 638 -3.47 22.22 8.03
CA ASN A 638 -3.82 22.54 6.66
C ASN A 638 -2.85 23.59 6.07
N TYR A 639 -3.05 23.95 4.79
CA TYR A 639 -2.25 24.96 4.08
C TYR A 639 -2.31 26.37 4.67
N LYS A 640 -3.30 26.66 5.52
CA LYS A 640 -3.44 27.90 6.30
C LYS A 640 -2.82 27.80 7.69
N GLU A 641 -2.13 26.68 7.98
CA GLU A 641 -1.54 26.38 9.27
C GLU A 641 -2.58 26.26 10.40
N GLU A 642 -3.84 26.01 10.05
CA GLU A 642 -4.92 25.73 11.00
C GLU A 642 -4.95 24.23 11.29
N ILE A 643 -5.27 23.91 12.54
CA ILE A 643 -5.46 22.53 12.98
C ILE A 643 -6.71 21.98 12.33
N VAL A 644 -6.53 20.92 11.56
CA VAL A 644 -7.63 20.10 11.11
C VAL A 644 -7.37 18.67 11.50
N GLU A 645 -8.29 18.14 12.27
CA GLU A 645 -8.43 16.70 12.45
C GLU A 645 -8.64 16.07 11.07
N LYS A 646 -7.76 15.15 10.71
CA LYS A 646 -7.79 14.47 9.42
C LYS A 646 -7.74 12.98 9.65
N GLU A 647 -8.70 12.27 9.05
CA GLU A 647 -8.56 10.83 8.95
C GLU A 647 -7.38 10.49 8.05
N VAL A 648 -6.47 9.68 8.58
CA VAL A 648 -5.30 9.15 7.89
C VAL A 648 -5.38 7.64 7.88
N ILE A 649 -4.58 6.98 7.03
CA ILE A 649 -4.50 5.53 7.03
C ILE A 649 -3.38 5.09 7.96
N LYS A 650 -3.71 4.32 8.99
CA LYS A 650 -2.73 3.72 9.90
C LYS A 650 -2.28 2.35 9.42
N SER A 651 -3.11 1.57 8.74
CA SER A 651 -2.63 0.29 8.22
C SER A 651 -3.35 -0.18 6.97
N PHE A 652 -2.62 -0.97 6.16
CA PHE A 652 -3.24 -1.85 5.18
C PHE A 652 -3.52 -3.21 5.81
N THR A 653 -4.79 -3.63 5.75
CA THR A 653 -5.23 -4.97 6.14
C THR A 653 -5.18 -5.91 4.95
N ASN A 654 -5.18 -7.22 5.21
CA ASN A 654 -5.16 -8.24 4.16
C ASN A 654 -4.01 -8.03 3.15
N ARG A 655 -2.83 -7.63 3.64
CA ARG A 655 -1.67 -7.24 2.83
C ARG A 655 -1.36 -8.28 1.73
N ARG A 656 -1.41 -9.58 2.04
CA ARG A 656 -1.13 -10.65 1.06
C ARG A 656 -2.11 -10.63 -0.12
N ILE A 657 -3.40 -10.40 0.13
CA ILE A 657 -4.43 -10.28 -0.90
C ILE A 657 -4.19 -9.01 -1.73
N LEU A 658 -3.93 -7.88 -1.08
CA LEU A 658 -3.62 -6.62 -1.75
C LEU A 658 -2.37 -6.73 -2.64
N GLN A 659 -1.31 -7.38 -2.16
CA GLN A 659 -0.09 -7.62 -2.93
C GLN A 659 -0.37 -8.45 -4.19
N LYS A 660 -1.12 -9.55 -4.07
CA LYS A 660 -1.50 -10.36 -5.24
C LYS A 660 -2.29 -9.53 -6.25
N LEU A 661 -3.27 -8.78 -5.78
CA LEU A 661 -4.05 -7.88 -6.65
C LEU A 661 -3.14 -6.88 -7.39
N ILE A 662 -2.14 -6.33 -6.69
CA ILE A 662 -1.13 -5.45 -7.28
C ILE A 662 -0.29 -6.20 -8.32
N TYR A 663 0.33 -7.34 -7.99
CA TYR A 663 1.24 -8.04 -8.92
C TYR A 663 0.55 -8.60 -10.17
N ASN A 664 -0.74 -8.90 -10.08
CA ASN A 664 -1.52 -9.35 -11.24
C ASN A 664 -1.71 -8.26 -12.30
N HIS A 665 -1.64 -6.99 -11.90
CA HIS A 665 -1.88 -5.85 -12.79
C HIS A 665 -0.68 -4.90 -12.89
N ILE A 666 0.34 -5.10 -12.05
CA ILE A 666 1.55 -4.29 -11.98
C ILE A 666 2.77 -5.21 -11.94
N LEU A 667 3.54 -5.21 -13.02
CA LEU A 667 4.84 -5.89 -13.07
C LEU A 667 5.93 -4.97 -12.53
N TYR A 668 6.31 -5.16 -11.27
CA TYR A 668 7.40 -4.44 -10.63
C TYR A 668 8.74 -5.18 -10.82
N LYS A 669 9.78 -4.47 -11.24
CA LYS A 669 11.15 -5.02 -11.41
C LYS A 669 12.20 -4.00 -10.99
N THR A 670 13.17 -4.44 -10.20
CA THR A 670 14.25 -3.58 -9.72
C THR A 670 15.42 -3.51 -10.72
N GLY A 671 16.35 -2.57 -10.49
CA GLY A 671 17.57 -2.49 -11.29
C GLY A 671 18.48 -3.68 -11.09
N GLU A 672 18.51 -4.21 -9.87
CA GLU A 672 19.33 -5.33 -9.45
C GLU A 672 18.86 -6.63 -10.09
N GLU A 673 17.55 -6.91 -10.09
CA GLU A 673 16.95 -8.05 -10.79
C GLU A 673 17.23 -8.02 -12.29
N ALA A 674 17.29 -6.83 -12.86
CA ALA A 674 17.57 -6.59 -14.27
C ALA A 674 19.04 -6.72 -14.67
N GLY A 675 19.95 -6.92 -13.70
CA GLY A 675 21.39 -6.90 -13.95
C GLY A 675 21.89 -5.55 -14.49
N VAL A 676 21.17 -4.45 -14.20
CA VAL A 676 21.55 -3.12 -14.70
C VAL A 676 22.82 -2.69 -13.97
N VAL A 677 23.91 -2.56 -14.73
CA VAL A 677 25.19 -2.08 -14.20
C VAL A 677 25.09 -0.57 -13.96
N ARG A 678 25.01 -0.17 -12.70
CA ARG A 678 24.98 1.22 -12.24
C ARG A 678 26.15 1.49 -11.31
N PRO A 679 26.52 2.76 -11.09
CA PRO A 679 27.43 3.10 -10.02
C PRO A 679 26.90 2.58 -8.67
N LYS A 680 27.80 2.15 -7.79
CA LYS A 680 27.46 1.88 -6.39
C LYS A 680 27.00 3.19 -5.75
N LYS A 681 25.77 3.20 -5.25
CA LYS A 681 25.17 4.36 -4.61
C LYS A 681 25.58 4.42 -3.14
N ILE A 682 26.06 5.58 -2.71
CA ILE A 682 26.44 5.87 -1.32
C ILE A 682 25.51 6.93 -0.78
N ASN A 683 24.63 6.55 0.13
CA ASN A 683 23.74 7.48 0.81
C ASN A 683 24.43 7.99 2.09
N LEU A 684 24.52 9.32 2.23
CA LEU A 684 25.05 9.99 3.42
C LEU A 684 23.90 10.68 4.19
N PRO A 685 23.76 10.44 5.51
CA PRO A 685 24.74 9.82 6.40
C PRO A 685 24.89 8.30 6.20
N LEU A 686 26.15 7.84 6.10
CA LEU A 686 26.50 6.44 5.93
C LEU A 686 26.58 5.77 7.30
N LEU A 687 25.49 5.10 7.67
CA LEU A 687 25.37 4.40 8.94
C LEU A 687 25.49 2.88 8.80
N TYR A 688 25.21 2.34 7.63
CA TYR A 688 25.09 0.89 7.36
C TYR A 688 26.01 0.45 6.23
N ASN A 689 26.35 -0.85 6.20
CA ASN A 689 27.16 -1.42 5.14
C ASN A 689 26.42 -1.36 3.78
N PHE A 690 27.14 -1.02 2.71
CA PHE A 690 26.63 -1.00 1.33
C PHE A 690 26.09 -2.36 0.85
N GLU A 691 26.65 -3.46 1.37
CA GLU A 691 26.30 -4.83 0.95
C GLU A 691 25.18 -5.44 1.79
N ASN A 692 24.98 -4.95 3.02
CA ASN A 692 23.95 -5.44 3.93
C ASN A 692 23.41 -4.30 4.81
N THR A 693 22.24 -3.78 4.43
CA THR A 693 21.59 -2.63 5.08
C THR A 693 21.15 -2.89 6.52
N LYS A 694 21.22 -4.14 7.01
CA LYS A 694 20.87 -4.50 8.40
C LYS A 694 22.03 -4.38 9.38
N GLU A 695 23.27 -4.21 8.91
CA GLU A 695 24.45 -4.13 9.76
C GLU A 695 24.97 -2.69 9.86
N ARG A 696 24.94 -2.12 11.07
CA ARG A 696 25.44 -0.77 11.35
C ARG A 696 26.97 -0.77 11.36
N LEU A 697 27.58 0.16 10.65
CA LEU A 697 29.04 0.30 10.60
C LEU A 697 29.61 0.73 11.96
N PRO A 698 30.82 0.29 12.33
CA PRO A 698 31.60 0.88 13.42
C PRO A 698 31.75 2.41 13.27
N GLN A 699 31.81 3.15 14.37
CA GLN A 699 31.81 4.63 14.35
C GLN A 699 32.93 5.24 13.49
N ASP A 700 34.12 4.63 13.46
CA ASP A 700 35.28 5.07 12.69
C ASP A 700 35.07 4.93 11.16
N LYS A 701 34.16 4.04 10.75
CA LYS A 701 33.80 3.79 9.34
C LYS A 701 32.53 4.51 8.90
N GLN A 702 31.80 5.13 9.82
CA GLN A 702 30.62 5.94 9.49
C GLN A 702 31.04 7.27 8.87
N VAL A 703 30.24 7.77 7.93
CA VAL A 703 30.39 9.11 7.37
C VAL A 703 29.11 9.88 7.64
N LEU A 704 29.19 10.83 8.55
CA LEU A 704 28.03 11.52 9.11
C LEU A 704 27.82 12.88 8.44
N THR A 705 26.58 13.37 8.44
CA THR A 705 26.20 14.65 7.83
C THR A 705 25.55 15.61 8.82
N TYR A 706 25.71 15.35 10.13
CA TYR A 706 25.11 16.13 11.21
C TYR A 706 25.96 17.36 11.55
N ILE A 707 25.38 18.55 11.37
CA ILE A 707 26.08 19.85 11.46
C ILE A 707 25.49 20.69 12.60
N ASN A 708 26.32 21.46 13.28
CA ASN A 708 25.91 22.38 14.33
C ASN A 708 25.19 23.62 13.79
N MET A 709 24.18 24.11 14.53
CA MET A 709 23.57 25.41 14.28
C MET A 709 24.57 26.55 14.50
N THR A 710 24.45 27.60 13.68
CA THR A 710 25.10 28.90 13.94
C THR A 710 24.45 29.59 15.15
N PRO A 711 25.11 30.58 15.79
CA PRO A 711 24.50 31.34 16.89
C PRO A 711 23.14 31.94 16.52
N ARG A 712 23.00 32.48 15.30
CA ARG A 712 21.75 33.05 14.78
C ARG A 712 20.66 31.99 14.61
N GLN A 713 20.99 30.83 14.03
CA GLN A 713 20.02 29.72 13.93
C GLN A 713 19.60 29.21 15.32
N ARG A 714 20.51 29.18 16.29
CA ARG A 714 20.21 28.75 17.65
C ARG A 714 19.25 29.71 18.35
N GLU A 715 19.42 31.01 18.16
CA GLU A 715 18.48 32.02 18.65
C GLU A 715 17.09 31.83 18.04
N ASN A 716 17.00 31.69 16.72
CA ASN A 716 15.74 31.39 16.02
C ASN A 716 15.10 30.09 16.54
N GLN A 717 15.89 29.02 16.69
CA GLN A 717 15.41 27.72 17.16
C GLN A 717 14.85 27.81 18.58
N ASN A 718 15.49 28.55 19.48
CA ASN A 718 14.98 28.77 20.83
C ASN A 718 13.59 29.43 20.81
N GLY A 719 13.38 30.40 19.92
CA GLY A 719 12.07 31.03 19.69
C GLY A 719 11.02 30.03 19.19
N ILE A 720 11.38 29.17 18.24
CA ILE A 720 10.52 28.12 17.68
C ILE A 720 10.13 27.09 18.74
N VAL A 721 11.08 26.66 19.57
CA VAL A 721 10.83 25.70 20.67
C VAL A 721 9.92 26.33 21.74
N ALA A 722 10.11 27.61 22.04
CA ALA A 722 9.22 28.33 22.96
C ALA A 722 7.78 28.41 22.43
N MET A 723 7.61 28.63 21.12
CA MET A 723 6.31 28.58 20.45
C MET A 723 5.67 27.20 20.59
N ALA A 724 6.37 26.13 20.20
CA ALA A 724 5.89 24.75 20.31
C ALA A 724 5.49 24.36 21.74
N LYS A 725 6.24 24.84 22.74
CA LYS A 725 5.91 24.61 24.15
C LYS A 725 4.61 25.27 24.56
N ASN A 726 4.42 26.54 24.22
CA ASN A 726 3.20 27.28 24.59
C ASN A 726 1.95 26.66 23.95
N SER A 727 2.10 26.06 22.77
CA SER A 727 1.05 25.32 22.07
C SER A 727 0.56 24.05 22.78
N THR A 728 1.25 23.60 23.83
CA THR A 728 0.90 22.37 24.57
C THR A 728 0.38 22.66 25.97
N LYS A 729 0.32 23.92 26.39
CA LYS A 729 -0.21 24.32 27.71
C LYS A 729 -1.72 24.53 27.63
N GLY A 730 -2.51 23.73 28.33
CA GLY A 730 -3.97 23.83 28.32
C GLY A 730 -4.58 23.04 27.14
N LYS A 731 -5.48 23.65 26.36
CA LYS A 731 -6.00 23.01 25.13
C LYS A 731 -4.87 22.96 24.09
N LEU A 732 -4.58 21.76 23.59
CA LEU A 732 -3.53 21.50 22.60
C LEU A 732 -3.77 22.32 21.31
N ASP A 733 -2.82 23.19 20.96
CA ASP A 733 -2.78 24.00 19.74
C ASP A 733 -1.79 23.41 18.73
N MET A 734 -2.19 22.33 18.08
CA MET A 734 -1.43 21.69 17.00
C MET A 734 -1.02 22.63 15.85
N GLY A 735 -1.65 23.79 15.65
CA GLY A 735 -1.45 24.63 14.46
C GLY A 735 -0.16 25.41 14.59
N ASN A 736 0.01 26.02 15.76
CA ASN A 736 1.31 26.56 16.17
C ASN A 736 2.40 25.49 16.28
N LEU A 737 2.06 24.23 16.65
CA LEU A 737 3.03 23.13 16.68
C LEU A 737 3.55 22.78 15.27
N PHE A 738 2.68 22.65 14.27
CA PHE A 738 3.07 22.40 12.87
C PHE A 738 3.77 23.60 12.23
N ARG A 739 3.38 24.83 12.58
CA ARG A 739 4.11 26.03 12.16
C ARG A 739 5.53 26.03 12.72
N ALA A 740 5.70 25.65 13.99
CA ALA A 740 7.02 25.48 14.59
C ALA A 740 7.85 24.41 13.87
N LEU A 741 7.23 23.32 13.39
CA LEU A 741 7.89 22.32 12.55
C LEU A 741 8.43 22.91 11.24
N ALA A 742 7.57 23.60 10.48
CA ALA A 742 7.96 24.21 9.21
C ALA A 742 9.07 25.25 9.41
N TYR A 743 8.94 26.10 10.43
CA TYR A 743 9.95 27.09 10.77
C TYR A 743 11.28 26.45 11.18
N SER A 744 11.27 25.31 11.88
CA SER A 744 12.51 24.62 12.21
C SER A 744 13.23 24.07 10.98
N LEU A 745 12.50 23.56 9.97
CA LEU A 745 13.07 23.12 8.70
C LEU A 745 13.66 24.30 7.89
N ASP A 746 12.93 25.41 7.82
CA ASP A 746 13.40 26.61 7.13
C ASP A 746 14.63 27.19 7.82
N ASN A 747 14.63 27.28 9.16
CA ASN A 747 15.78 27.70 9.95
C ASN A 747 17.00 26.80 9.70
N ALA A 748 16.79 25.48 9.63
CA ALA A 748 17.85 24.50 9.40
C ALA A 748 18.49 24.65 8.01
N LEU A 749 17.70 24.98 6.99
CA LEU A 749 18.23 25.30 5.66
C LEU A 749 19.01 26.62 5.67
N SER A 750 18.40 27.69 6.18
CA SER A 750 19.05 28.99 6.35
C SER A 750 18.29 29.86 7.35
N PRO A 751 18.96 30.57 8.28
CA PRO A 751 18.28 31.50 9.19
C PRO A 751 17.55 32.64 8.47
N TYR A 752 17.96 32.96 7.23
CA TYR A 752 17.37 34.02 6.40
C TYR A 752 16.01 33.65 5.78
N LEU A 753 15.59 32.38 5.85
CA LEU A 753 14.24 31.99 5.43
C LEU A 753 13.17 32.39 6.43
N LEU A 754 13.55 32.60 7.70
CA LEU A 754 12.65 33.07 8.74
C LEU A 754 12.66 34.58 8.85
N ASN A 755 13.84 35.19 8.98
CA ASN A 755 13.94 36.62 9.24
C ASN A 755 15.27 37.25 8.80
N GLY A 756 15.15 38.46 8.26
CA GLY A 756 16.25 39.27 7.74
C GLY A 756 16.70 38.87 6.33
N SER A 757 17.66 39.61 5.81
CA SER A 757 18.35 39.32 4.55
C SER A 757 19.84 39.19 4.82
N PRO A 758 20.56 38.35 4.08
CA PRO A 758 22.02 38.33 4.13
C PRO A 758 22.58 39.64 3.60
N GLU A 759 23.74 40.06 4.12
CA GLU A 759 24.44 41.26 3.63
C GLU A 759 25.01 41.02 2.23
N ASP A 760 25.61 39.86 2.02
CA ASP A 760 26.16 39.42 0.74
C ASP A 760 26.15 37.88 0.63
N TYR A 761 26.74 37.34 -0.44
CA TYR A 761 26.85 35.90 -0.64
C TYR A 761 27.74 35.21 0.40
N LYS A 762 28.73 35.90 1.00
CA LYS A 762 29.63 35.32 2.02
C LYS A 762 28.90 35.17 3.34
N ASP A 763 28.18 36.21 3.76
CA ASP A 763 27.33 36.18 4.94
C ASP A 763 26.23 35.14 4.82
N PHE A 764 25.59 35.03 3.64
CA PHE A 764 24.58 33.99 3.39
C PHE A 764 25.14 32.58 3.63
N VAL A 765 26.31 32.26 3.07
CA VAL A 765 26.96 30.95 3.23
C VAL A 765 27.42 30.74 4.67
N ALA A 766 28.08 31.73 5.29
CA ALA A 766 28.63 31.61 6.65
C ALA A 766 27.53 31.40 7.71
N GLN A 767 26.38 32.05 7.58
CA GLN A 767 25.27 31.91 8.53
C GLN A 767 24.39 30.68 8.26
N SER A 768 24.56 30.01 7.11
CA SER A 768 23.78 28.84 6.67
C SER A 768 24.67 27.59 6.65
N PRO A 769 24.84 26.86 7.76
CA PRO A 769 25.86 25.82 7.91
C PRO A 769 25.68 24.63 6.96
N LYS A 770 24.45 24.30 6.53
CA LYS A 770 24.23 23.32 5.45
C LYS A 770 24.86 23.77 4.15
N ILE A 771 24.66 25.04 3.79
CA ILE A 771 25.19 25.60 2.55
C ILE A 771 26.71 25.67 2.64
N ALA A 772 27.27 26.14 3.77
CA ALA A 772 28.70 26.10 4.03
C ALA A 772 29.28 24.69 3.86
N TYR A 773 28.66 23.67 4.47
CA TYR A 773 29.10 22.28 4.32
C TYR A 773 29.09 21.81 2.85
N VAL A 774 28.05 22.15 2.10
CA VAL A 774 27.97 21.80 0.67
C VAL A 774 29.05 22.54 -0.14
N MET A 775 29.32 23.81 0.15
CA MET A 775 30.40 24.56 -0.50
C MET A 775 31.76 23.91 -0.24
N GLU A 776 32.03 23.49 1.00
CA GLU A 776 33.26 22.78 1.36
C GLU A 776 33.36 21.40 0.70
N CYS A 777 32.27 20.65 0.62
CA CYS A 777 32.24 19.38 -0.11
C CYS A 777 32.56 19.59 -1.60
N ILE A 778 31.93 20.58 -2.24
CA ILE A 778 32.18 20.93 -3.65
C ILE A 778 33.63 21.36 -3.85
N ARG A 779 34.19 22.17 -2.93
CA ARG A 779 35.60 22.55 -2.94
C ARG A 779 36.49 21.30 -2.88
N SER A 780 36.22 20.38 -1.96
CA SER A 780 37.01 19.15 -1.82
C SER A 780 37.01 18.29 -3.09
N VAL A 781 35.86 18.15 -3.77
CA VAL A 781 35.75 17.41 -5.04
C VAL A 781 36.53 18.11 -6.15
N LYS A 782 36.43 19.44 -6.23
CA LYS A 782 37.18 20.24 -7.21
C LYS A 782 38.68 20.11 -7.00
N THR A 783 39.15 20.36 -5.77
CA THR A 783 40.57 20.22 -5.40
C THR A 783 41.08 18.81 -5.70
N TRP A 784 40.29 17.78 -5.43
CA TRP A 784 40.65 16.40 -5.76
C TRP A 784 40.89 16.23 -7.26
N HIS A 785 39.99 16.69 -8.14
CA HIS A 785 40.21 16.59 -9.58
C HIS A 785 41.41 17.44 -10.05
N GLU A 786 41.55 18.68 -9.57
CA GLU A 786 42.64 19.57 -9.96
C GLU A 786 44.02 19.02 -9.58
N THR A 787 44.14 18.43 -8.38
CA THR A 787 45.38 17.77 -7.93
C THR A 787 45.73 16.53 -8.76
N HIS A 788 44.76 15.94 -9.45
CA HIS A 788 44.95 14.81 -10.38
C HIS A 788 45.00 15.26 -11.85
N GLY A 789 45.07 16.57 -12.12
CA GLY A 789 45.14 17.10 -13.48
C GLY A 789 43.86 16.92 -14.29
N GLU A 790 42.72 16.69 -13.62
CA GLU A 790 41.43 16.44 -14.23
C GLU A 790 40.48 17.64 -14.12
N THR A 791 39.50 17.70 -15.03
CA THR A 791 38.39 18.62 -14.89
C THR A 791 37.43 18.15 -13.78
N ALA A 792 36.93 19.07 -12.96
CA ALA A 792 35.93 18.76 -11.94
C ALA A 792 34.74 17.96 -12.52
N SER A 793 34.27 16.97 -11.75
CA SER A 793 33.09 16.18 -12.08
C SER A 793 31.78 16.94 -11.86
N GLY A 794 30.70 16.40 -12.43
CA GLY A 794 29.37 16.98 -12.35
C GLY A 794 28.76 16.78 -10.96
N GLN A 795 28.25 17.84 -10.35
CA GLN A 795 27.59 17.79 -9.03
C GLN A 795 26.26 18.57 -9.08
N VAL A 796 25.31 18.18 -8.23
CA VAL A 796 23.96 18.75 -8.22
C VAL A 796 23.61 19.22 -6.81
N ILE A 797 23.20 20.47 -6.67
CA ILE A 797 22.61 21.02 -5.44
C ILE A 797 21.09 21.04 -5.63
N TYR A 798 20.36 20.33 -4.78
CA TYR A 798 18.91 20.28 -4.79
C TYR A 798 18.31 20.94 -3.55
N MET A 799 17.41 21.89 -3.76
CA MET A 799 16.56 22.45 -2.70
C MET A 799 15.29 23.08 -3.28
N ASN A 800 14.15 22.82 -2.65
CA ASN A 800 12.85 23.36 -3.08
C ASN A 800 12.45 24.68 -2.40
N ARG A 801 13.22 25.09 -1.39
CA ARG A 801 13.06 26.36 -0.66
C ARG A 801 14.27 27.25 -0.91
N GLY A 802 14.12 28.56 -0.69
CA GLY A 802 15.23 29.51 -0.83
C GLY A 802 15.67 29.80 -2.26
N LYS A 803 14.80 29.61 -3.27
CA LYS A 803 15.09 29.90 -4.68
C LYS A 803 15.70 31.29 -4.90
N LEU A 804 15.25 32.28 -4.14
CA LEU A 804 15.73 33.66 -4.22
C LEU A 804 17.21 33.82 -3.85
N PHE A 805 17.79 32.87 -3.11
CA PHE A 805 19.21 32.86 -2.70
C PHE A 805 20.10 32.03 -3.62
N PHE A 806 19.56 31.36 -4.65
CA PHE A 806 20.38 30.58 -5.59
C PHE A 806 21.45 31.41 -6.30
N PRO A 807 21.18 32.67 -6.69
CA PRO A 807 22.22 33.55 -7.24
C PRO A 807 23.39 33.75 -6.27
N LEU A 808 23.15 33.86 -4.96
CA LEU A 808 24.22 34.02 -3.96
C LEU A 808 25.08 32.77 -3.86
N ILE A 809 24.48 31.58 -3.91
CA ILE A 809 25.23 30.30 -3.94
C ILE A 809 26.08 30.24 -5.20
N LYS A 810 25.49 30.56 -6.36
CA LYS A 810 26.21 30.59 -7.64
C LYS A 810 27.39 31.57 -7.59
N GLU A 811 27.17 32.78 -7.06
CA GLU A 811 28.21 33.80 -6.91
C GLU A 811 29.35 33.34 -5.99
N TYR A 812 29.05 32.68 -4.88
CA TYR A 812 30.07 32.10 -4.00
C TYR A 812 30.91 31.01 -4.72
N LEU A 813 30.26 30.11 -5.47
CA LEU A 813 30.93 29.07 -6.24
C LEU A 813 31.88 29.66 -7.31
N GLU A 814 31.48 30.74 -7.95
CA GLU A 814 32.27 31.38 -9.01
C GLU A 814 33.42 32.22 -8.42
N ASN A 815 33.16 33.03 -7.40
CA ASN A 815 34.14 33.97 -6.87
C ASN A 815 35.12 33.34 -5.86
N GLU A 816 34.62 32.47 -4.96
CA GLU A 816 35.42 31.93 -3.84
C GLU A 816 35.96 30.52 -4.15
N ILE A 817 35.20 29.68 -4.86
CA ILE A 817 35.67 28.35 -5.28
C ILE A 817 36.36 28.42 -6.66
N GLY A 818 36.04 29.42 -7.49
CA GLY A 818 36.72 29.69 -8.75
C GLY A 818 36.18 28.92 -9.96
N TYR A 819 34.87 28.67 -10.04
CA TYR A 819 34.24 28.18 -11.27
C TYR A 819 34.09 29.30 -12.32
N GLN A 820 34.20 28.96 -13.60
CA GLN A 820 34.28 29.93 -14.69
C GLN A 820 32.91 30.37 -15.24
N ARG A 821 32.83 31.64 -15.64
CA ARG A 821 31.66 32.26 -16.31
C ARG A 821 31.88 32.37 -17.82
N GLY A 822 30.81 32.28 -18.59
CA GLY A 822 30.79 32.62 -20.01
C GLY A 822 31.56 31.66 -20.92
N VAL A 823 31.65 30.38 -20.54
CA VAL A 823 32.28 29.32 -21.32
C VAL A 823 31.48 29.07 -22.59
N MET A 824 32.16 28.92 -23.73
CA MET A 824 31.50 28.66 -25.00
C MET A 824 31.16 27.17 -25.15
N TYR A 825 29.90 26.86 -25.40
CA TYR A 825 29.41 25.52 -25.71
C TYR A 825 28.41 25.58 -26.88
N ASP A 826 28.71 24.89 -27.97
CA ASP A 826 27.90 24.86 -29.20
C ASP A 826 27.38 26.26 -29.64
N ARG A 827 28.31 27.23 -29.71
CA ARG A 827 28.04 28.64 -30.10
C ARG A 827 27.17 29.44 -29.11
N VAL A 828 26.86 28.88 -27.94
CA VAL A 828 26.12 29.53 -26.85
C VAL A 828 27.03 29.68 -25.63
N LYS A 829 26.90 30.79 -24.89
CA LYS A 829 27.60 30.95 -23.60
C LYS A 829 26.84 30.24 -22.48
N VAL A 830 27.56 29.44 -21.71
CA VAL A 830 27.10 28.76 -20.49
C VAL A 830 28.11 29.00 -19.38
N ASP A 831 27.65 29.02 -18.13
CA ASP A 831 28.55 29.10 -16.98
C ASP A 831 28.88 27.68 -16.49
N GLU A 832 30.01 27.48 -15.81
CA GLU A 832 30.29 26.19 -15.16
C GLU A 832 29.30 25.88 -14.02
N VAL A 833 28.61 26.91 -13.51
CA VAL A 833 27.55 26.80 -12.50
C VAL A 833 26.24 27.32 -13.09
N GLU A 834 25.26 26.45 -13.26
CA GLU A 834 23.96 26.80 -13.85
C GLU A 834 22.80 26.53 -12.90
N ILE A 835 21.75 27.32 -13.02
CA ILE A 835 20.52 27.17 -12.25
C ILE A 835 19.47 26.52 -13.17
N ILE A 836 18.72 25.53 -12.68
CA ILE A 836 17.56 24.98 -13.37
C ILE A 836 16.32 25.14 -12.48
N SER A 837 15.38 25.97 -12.95
CA SER A 837 14.09 26.19 -12.27
C SER A 837 12.92 26.24 -13.27
N SER A 838 11.71 26.34 -12.74
CA SER A 838 10.47 26.42 -13.53
C SER A 838 10.40 27.65 -14.45
N GLU A 839 11.15 28.71 -14.16
CA GLU A 839 11.17 29.96 -14.94
C GLU A 839 12.06 29.88 -16.20
N ILE A 840 12.91 28.86 -16.30
CA ILE A 840 13.81 28.69 -17.45
C ILE A 840 13.06 27.99 -18.58
N ASN A 841 13.25 28.46 -19.81
CA ASN A 841 12.63 27.84 -20.98
C ASN A 841 13.26 26.46 -21.29
N ASP A 842 12.50 25.60 -21.97
CA ASP A 842 12.91 24.21 -22.19
C ASP A 842 14.12 24.08 -23.12
N THR A 843 14.33 25.03 -24.03
CA THR A 843 15.51 25.06 -24.91
C THR A 843 16.79 25.31 -24.12
N ARG A 844 16.82 26.29 -23.21
CA ARG A 844 17.99 26.57 -22.36
C ARG A 844 18.25 25.42 -21.39
N LYS A 845 17.20 24.78 -20.84
CA LYS A 845 17.36 23.58 -19.99
C LYS A 845 18.07 22.45 -20.74
N GLU A 846 17.68 22.21 -22.00
CA GLU A 846 18.31 21.18 -22.83
C GLU A 846 19.79 21.51 -23.11
N THR A 847 20.11 22.77 -23.45
CA THR A 847 21.49 23.21 -23.63
C THR A 847 22.33 23.03 -22.35
N ILE A 848 21.80 23.42 -21.19
CA ILE A 848 22.49 23.24 -19.90
C ILE A 848 22.72 21.74 -19.62
N LYS A 849 21.72 20.90 -19.90
CA LYS A 849 21.81 19.45 -19.73
C LYS A 849 22.90 18.84 -20.62
N GLU A 850 22.90 19.15 -21.91
CA GLU A 850 23.91 18.66 -22.86
C GLU A 850 25.32 19.13 -22.44
N ALA A 851 25.46 20.41 -22.07
CA ALA A 851 26.69 20.97 -21.57
C ALA A 851 27.16 20.29 -20.25
N PHE A 852 26.24 19.88 -19.38
CA PHE A 852 26.57 19.12 -18.17
C PHE A 852 27.03 17.68 -18.50
N LEU A 853 26.36 17.01 -19.43
CA LEU A 853 26.73 15.66 -19.86
C LEU A 853 28.10 15.61 -20.55
N ASP A 854 28.46 16.66 -21.29
CA ASP A 854 29.80 16.84 -21.87
C ASP A 854 30.81 17.37 -20.83
N GLY A 855 30.33 17.78 -19.66
CA GLY A 855 31.11 18.30 -18.55
C GLY A 855 31.73 19.66 -18.83
N VAL A 856 31.05 20.53 -19.58
CA VAL A 856 31.29 21.97 -19.56
C VAL A 856 30.64 22.58 -18.32
N VAL A 857 29.35 22.30 -18.09
CA VAL A 857 28.68 22.66 -16.83
C VAL A 857 29.10 21.64 -15.76
N LYS A 858 29.51 22.14 -14.59
CA LYS A 858 30.03 21.34 -13.47
C LYS A 858 29.01 21.23 -12.35
N ILE A 859 28.33 22.34 -12.04
CA ILE A 859 27.37 22.40 -10.93
C ILE A 859 26.00 22.80 -11.47
N ILE A 860 24.97 22.04 -11.09
CA ILE A 860 23.58 22.42 -11.32
C ILE A 860 22.91 22.70 -9.98
N ILE A 861 22.28 23.87 -9.84
CA ILE A 861 21.42 24.21 -8.71
C ILE A 861 19.96 24.08 -9.18
N GLY A 862 19.23 23.12 -8.61
CA GLY A 862 17.91 22.72 -9.11
C GLY A 862 16.80 22.71 -8.06
N THR A 863 15.58 23.03 -8.51
CA THR A 863 14.33 22.75 -7.78
C THR A 863 13.71 21.43 -8.27
N ALA A 864 12.46 21.12 -7.88
CA ALA A 864 11.68 19.97 -8.36
C ALA A 864 11.69 19.79 -9.89
N THR A 865 11.97 20.85 -10.66
CA THR A 865 12.16 20.81 -12.11
C THR A 865 13.24 19.81 -12.56
N ILE A 866 14.33 19.63 -11.80
CA ILE A 866 15.39 18.67 -12.17
C ILE A 866 15.03 17.22 -11.86
N ARG A 867 14.00 16.99 -11.03
CA ARG A 867 13.53 15.67 -10.64
C ARG A 867 12.79 14.95 -11.77
N GLU A 868 12.32 15.66 -12.79
CA GLU A 868 11.51 15.11 -13.88
C GLU A 868 12.17 15.33 -15.24
N GLY A 869 12.32 14.25 -16.02
CA GLY A 869 12.67 14.33 -17.45
C GLY A 869 14.09 14.80 -17.82
N ILE A 870 14.90 15.30 -16.88
CA ILE A 870 16.30 15.69 -17.15
C ILE A 870 17.24 14.51 -16.89
N ASP A 871 18.24 14.33 -17.73
CA ASP A 871 19.27 13.29 -17.60
C ASP A 871 20.61 13.92 -17.24
N LEU A 872 21.17 13.55 -16.09
CA LEU A 872 22.41 14.11 -15.52
C LEU A 872 23.46 13.02 -15.25
N GLN A 873 23.33 11.87 -15.92
CA GLN A 873 24.04 10.64 -15.53
C GLN A 873 25.53 10.60 -15.89
N LYS A 874 25.95 11.10 -17.05
CA LYS A 874 27.26 10.71 -17.66
C LYS A 874 28.47 11.05 -16.79
N ARG A 875 28.49 12.25 -16.18
CA ARG A 875 29.59 12.75 -15.33
C ARG A 875 29.15 13.10 -13.90
N GLY A 876 27.92 12.77 -13.51
CA GLY A 876 27.36 13.13 -12.21
C GLY A 876 27.92 12.25 -11.08
N THR A 877 28.54 12.86 -10.06
CA THR A 877 29.19 12.14 -8.95
C THR A 877 28.53 12.38 -7.60
N VAL A 878 27.89 13.53 -7.40
CA VAL A 878 27.28 13.91 -6.12
C VAL A 878 25.95 14.65 -6.30
N ILE A 879 24.93 14.26 -5.53
CA ILE A 879 23.73 15.06 -5.28
C ILE A 879 23.75 15.53 -3.82
N TYR A 880 23.64 16.84 -3.60
CA TYR A 880 23.44 17.46 -2.29
C TYR A 880 21.96 17.80 -2.14
N ASN A 881 21.22 16.98 -1.38
CA ASN A 881 19.82 17.23 -1.06
C ASN A 881 19.73 18.06 0.24
N CYS A 882 19.69 19.39 0.11
CA CYS A 882 19.75 20.31 1.25
C CYS A 882 18.42 20.44 2.01
N TYR A 883 17.33 19.88 1.49
CA TYR A 883 16.00 20.00 2.08
C TYR A 883 15.28 18.65 2.07
N PRO A 884 15.09 18.00 3.25
CA PRO A 884 14.42 16.71 3.30
C PRO A 884 12.94 16.86 2.90
N GLU A 885 12.51 16.10 1.89
CA GLU A 885 11.13 16.10 1.42
C GLU A 885 10.33 14.98 2.08
N TRP A 886 9.05 15.18 2.38
CA TRP A 886 8.21 14.19 3.05
C TRP A 886 7.87 12.92 2.24
N ASN A 887 8.17 12.91 0.94
CA ASN A 887 7.80 11.83 0.02
C ASN A 887 9.04 11.06 -0.47
N PRO A 888 9.22 9.79 -0.07
CA PRO A 888 10.34 8.95 -0.52
C PRO A 888 10.46 8.78 -2.04
N THR A 889 9.32 8.79 -2.74
CA THR A 889 9.26 8.65 -4.20
C THR A 889 10.04 9.76 -4.89
N ASP A 890 9.92 10.97 -4.36
CA ASP A 890 10.52 12.15 -4.94
C ASP A 890 12.05 12.11 -4.83
N ILE A 891 12.55 11.64 -3.68
CA ILE A 891 13.98 11.39 -3.45
C ILE A 891 14.50 10.34 -4.43
N ARG A 892 13.80 9.21 -4.59
CA ARG A 892 14.18 8.17 -5.57
C ARG A 892 14.24 8.70 -7.00
N GLN A 893 13.27 9.53 -7.40
CA GLN A 893 13.26 10.15 -8.74
C GLN A 893 14.42 11.15 -8.94
N LEU A 894 14.83 11.84 -7.89
CA LEU A 894 15.98 12.76 -7.90
C LEU A 894 17.31 12.01 -7.95
N GLU A 895 17.52 11.02 -7.07
CA GLU A 895 18.70 10.16 -7.04
C GLU A 895 18.92 9.49 -8.40
N GLY A 896 17.82 9.00 -8.98
CA GLY A 896 17.80 8.39 -10.29
C GLY A 896 18.18 9.34 -11.44
N ARG A 897 18.56 10.61 -11.22
CA ARG A 897 19.08 11.52 -12.25
C ARG A 897 20.57 11.32 -12.53
N ILE A 898 21.34 10.92 -11.51
CA ILE A 898 22.76 10.56 -11.65
C ILE A 898 23.03 9.07 -11.46
N TRP A 899 22.20 8.38 -10.66
CA TRP A 899 22.33 6.95 -10.39
C TRP A 899 21.67 6.13 -11.51
N ARG A 900 22.36 6.06 -12.65
CA ARG A 900 21.91 5.35 -13.86
C ARG A 900 23.06 4.64 -14.55
N GLN A 901 22.72 3.70 -15.43
CA GLN A 901 23.68 3.06 -16.33
C GLN A 901 24.28 4.08 -17.30
N GLY A 902 25.58 3.94 -17.61
CA GLY A 902 26.31 4.83 -18.52
C GLY A 902 27.00 6.01 -17.83
N ASN A 903 26.96 6.08 -16.50
CA ASN A 903 27.80 6.98 -15.73
C ASN A 903 29.27 6.50 -15.80
N GLN A 904 30.20 7.43 -16.01
CA GLN A 904 31.64 7.15 -16.10
C GLN A 904 32.26 6.80 -14.75
N PHE A 905 31.61 7.11 -13.64
CA PHE A 905 32.11 6.83 -12.30
C PHE A 905 31.46 5.56 -11.75
N SER A 906 32.25 4.74 -11.05
CA SER A 906 31.76 3.52 -10.40
C SER A 906 30.99 3.80 -9.11
N TYR A 907 31.06 5.02 -8.58
CA TYR A 907 30.39 5.43 -7.34
C TYR A 907 29.68 6.78 -7.51
N VAL A 908 28.50 6.88 -6.91
CA VAL A 908 27.76 8.15 -6.77
C VAL A 908 27.40 8.38 -5.31
N ARG A 909 27.43 9.63 -4.87
CA ARG A 909 27.14 10.02 -3.49
C ARG A 909 25.87 10.85 -3.41
N ILE A 910 24.92 10.43 -2.59
CA ILE A 910 23.69 11.16 -2.29
C ILE A 910 23.83 11.70 -0.88
N VAL A 911 23.99 13.01 -0.75
CA VAL A 911 24.35 13.67 0.50
C VAL A 911 23.16 14.45 1.03
N MET A 912 22.69 14.09 2.23
CA MET A 912 21.68 14.87 2.94
C MET A 912 22.31 15.54 4.17
N PRO A 913 22.69 16.83 4.10
CA PRO A 913 23.14 17.57 5.28
C PRO A 913 21.99 17.78 6.27
N LEU A 914 22.21 17.39 7.53
CA LEU A 914 21.23 17.44 8.61
C LEU A 914 21.74 18.38 9.70
N VAL A 915 20.93 19.34 10.15
CA VAL A 915 21.30 20.19 11.29
C VAL A 915 20.89 19.53 12.59
N GLN A 916 21.83 19.39 13.53
CA GLN A 916 21.57 18.84 14.87
C GLN A 916 20.56 19.71 15.62
N ASP A 917 19.71 19.08 16.46
CA ASP A 917 18.70 19.76 17.27
C ASP A 917 17.68 20.56 16.42
N SER A 918 17.50 20.16 15.17
CA SER A 918 16.51 20.68 14.24
C SER A 918 15.56 19.59 13.76
N MET A 919 14.49 20.00 13.09
CA MET A 919 13.51 19.08 12.51
C MET A 919 14.07 18.23 11.35
N ASP A 920 15.24 18.54 10.81
CA ASP A 920 15.87 17.74 9.73
C ASP A 920 16.03 16.27 10.09
N VAL A 921 16.58 16.00 11.27
CA VAL A 921 16.94 14.64 11.71
C VAL A 921 15.68 13.78 11.85
N PHE A 922 14.63 14.39 12.36
CA PHE A 922 13.34 13.73 12.51
C PHE A 922 12.70 13.41 11.16
N VAL A 923 12.65 14.37 10.24
CA VAL A 923 12.08 14.14 8.90
C VAL A 923 12.88 13.07 8.15
N PHE A 924 14.21 13.07 8.26
CA PHE A 924 15.06 12.05 7.69
C PHE A 924 14.70 10.64 8.18
N GLN A 925 14.55 10.44 9.49
CA GLN A 925 14.17 9.14 10.04
C GLN A 925 12.78 8.69 9.58
N LYS A 926 11.81 9.61 9.57
CA LYS A 926 10.47 9.31 9.05
C LYS A 926 10.47 8.97 7.56
N LEU A 927 11.41 9.52 6.79
CA LEU A 927 11.59 9.13 5.40
C LEU A 927 12.12 7.71 5.25
N GLU A 928 13.08 7.31 6.08
CA GLU A 928 13.59 5.93 6.10
C GLU A 928 12.48 4.93 6.47
N GLU A 929 11.69 5.24 7.50
CA GLU A 929 10.52 4.44 7.90
C GLU A 929 9.51 4.30 6.74
N LYS A 930 9.12 5.42 6.11
CA LYS A 930 8.19 5.42 4.97
C LYS A 930 8.73 4.64 3.77
N THR A 931 10.03 4.76 3.47
CA THR A 931 10.67 4.00 2.38
C THR A 931 10.61 2.50 2.64
N SER A 932 10.89 2.08 3.87
CA SER A 932 10.78 0.68 4.30
C SER A 932 9.36 0.13 4.12
N ARG A 933 8.33 0.91 4.47
CA ARG A 933 6.92 0.51 4.31
C ARG A 933 6.47 0.39 2.86
N ILE A 934 6.89 1.30 1.98
CA ILE A 934 6.60 1.18 0.53
C ILE A 934 7.22 -0.10 -0.01
N ASN A 935 8.47 -0.40 0.39
CA ASN A 935 9.14 -1.63 0.01
C ASN A 935 8.36 -2.86 0.52
N ASP A 936 7.75 -2.82 1.71
CA ASP A 936 6.92 -3.93 2.19
C ASP A 936 5.68 -4.20 1.31
N ILE A 937 5.15 -3.23 0.57
CA ILE A 937 4.10 -3.52 -0.44
C ILE A 937 4.69 -4.29 -1.64
N TRP A 938 5.92 -3.96 -2.05
CA TRP A 938 6.59 -4.53 -3.23
C TRP A 938 7.45 -5.77 -2.99
N PHE A 939 7.71 -6.14 -1.74
CA PHE A 939 8.49 -7.32 -1.42
C PHE A 939 7.66 -8.28 -0.58
N ARG A 940 7.71 -9.56 -0.95
CA ARG A 940 7.10 -10.68 -0.21
C ARG A 940 7.89 -10.94 1.08
N GLY A 941 7.85 -9.98 1.99
CA GLY A 941 8.45 -10.09 3.32
C GLY A 941 7.48 -10.76 4.29
N ASP A 942 7.99 -11.70 5.09
CA ASP A 942 7.26 -12.58 6.02
C ASP A 942 6.79 -11.85 7.30
N ARG A 943 6.09 -10.73 7.12
CA ARG A 943 5.64 -9.81 8.20
C ARG A 943 4.13 -9.86 8.46
N GLY A 944 3.46 -10.94 8.10
CA GLY A 944 2.02 -11.14 8.28
C GLY A 944 1.10 -10.25 7.42
N ASN A 945 -0.20 -10.24 7.76
CA ASN A 945 -1.27 -9.65 6.95
C ASN A 945 -1.55 -8.16 7.21
N VAL A 946 -0.81 -7.51 8.11
CA VAL A 946 -0.96 -6.09 8.46
C VAL A 946 0.31 -5.32 8.10
N LEU A 947 0.14 -4.14 7.50
CA LEU A 947 1.23 -3.19 7.31
C LEU A 947 0.92 -1.88 8.05
N ASP A 948 1.72 -1.54 9.05
CA ASP A 948 1.57 -0.28 9.82
C ASP A 948 2.20 0.91 9.06
N LEU A 949 1.45 2.00 9.01
CA LEU A 949 1.67 3.21 8.22
C LEU A 949 1.73 4.49 9.07
N GLU A 950 1.69 4.41 10.41
CA GLU A 950 1.69 5.57 11.32
C GLU A 950 2.61 6.70 10.85
N SER A 951 2.01 7.85 10.54
CA SER A 951 2.69 8.83 9.72
C SER A 951 3.54 9.77 10.58
N MET A 952 3.04 10.16 11.77
CA MET A 952 3.74 10.93 12.81
C MET A 952 2.97 10.89 14.15
N ASP A 953 3.60 10.49 15.26
CA ASP A 953 3.00 10.66 16.59
C ASP A 953 3.30 12.09 17.13
N PRO A 954 2.29 12.86 17.59
CA PRO A 954 2.52 14.13 18.28
C PRO A 954 3.52 14.06 19.44
N GLU A 955 3.63 12.93 20.14
CA GLU A 955 4.64 12.71 21.18
C GLU A 955 6.05 12.62 20.59
N GLU A 956 6.22 11.98 19.44
CA GLU A 956 7.48 11.93 18.72
C GLU A 956 7.91 13.31 18.20
N ILE A 957 6.96 14.12 17.70
CA ILE A 957 7.22 15.51 17.29
C ILE A 957 7.71 16.35 18.48
N LYS A 958 7.09 16.19 19.66
CA LYS A 958 7.51 16.88 20.90
C LYS A 958 8.91 16.44 21.32
N LEU A 959 9.18 15.13 21.29
CA LEU A 959 10.50 14.57 21.54
C LEU A 959 11.55 15.09 20.54
N ALA A 960 11.18 15.35 19.29
CA ALA A 960 12.09 15.92 18.30
C ALA A 960 12.38 17.40 18.57
N LEU A 961 11.34 18.22 18.76
CA LEU A 961 11.45 19.68 18.91
C LEU A 961 12.06 20.13 20.25
N ILE A 962 11.73 19.47 21.36
CA ILE A 962 12.14 19.92 22.70
C ILE A 962 13.49 19.29 23.04
N THR A 963 14.55 20.10 23.11
CA THR A 963 15.93 19.61 23.37
C THR A 963 16.23 19.34 24.84
N ASP A 964 15.50 19.97 25.76
CA ASP A 964 15.70 19.84 27.21
C ASP A 964 15.08 18.54 27.76
N VAL A 965 15.95 17.61 28.13
CA VAL A 965 15.59 16.28 28.66
C VAL A 965 14.79 16.39 29.95
N ASP A 966 15.23 17.21 30.92
CA ASP A 966 14.59 17.27 32.23
C ASP A 966 13.17 17.86 32.13
N ARG A 967 12.94 18.74 31.16
CA ARG A 967 11.60 19.22 30.81
C ARG A 967 10.71 18.16 30.18
N LEU A 968 11.25 17.33 29.28
CA LEU A 968 10.50 16.21 28.70
C LEU A 968 10.13 15.19 29.79
N VAL A 969 11.08 14.84 30.66
CA VAL A 969 10.83 13.95 31.79
C VAL A 969 9.69 14.47 32.64
N LYS A 970 9.69 15.76 32.99
CA LYS A 970 8.60 16.35 33.74
C LYS A 970 7.24 16.17 33.08
N MET A 971 7.16 16.44 31.77
CA MET A 971 5.90 16.32 31.02
C MET A 971 5.38 14.88 30.98
N PHE A 972 6.24 13.91 30.60
CA PHE A 972 5.84 12.49 30.56
C PHE A 972 5.55 11.94 31.95
N PHE A 973 6.25 12.42 32.97
CA PHE A 973 6.01 12.06 34.36
C PHE A 973 4.64 12.53 34.85
N ASP A 974 4.27 13.77 34.57
CA ASP A 974 2.97 14.32 34.94
C ASP A 974 1.82 13.58 34.21
N GLN A 975 2.01 13.26 32.93
CA GLN A 975 1.04 12.49 32.12
C GLN A 975 0.85 11.05 32.65
N ALA A 976 1.95 10.32 32.86
CA ALA A 976 1.91 8.94 33.37
C ALA A 976 1.31 8.88 34.78
N LYS A 977 1.58 9.88 35.62
CA LYS A 977 0.96 10.02 36.95
C LYS A 977 -0.56 10.22 36.84
N GLU A 978 -1.02 11.00 35.88
CA GLU A 978 -2.45 11.23 35.65
C GLU A 978 -3.16 9.99 35.10
N GLU A 979 -2.50 9.19 34.27
CA GLU A 979 -2.99 7.90 33.79
C GLU A 979 -3.11 6.88 34.92
N LEU A 980 -2.08 6.77 35.76
CA LEU A 980 -2.11 5.89 36.94
C LEU A 980 -3.24 6.27 37.91
N ASN A 981 -3.50 7.57 38.07
CA ASN A 981 -4.64 8.06 38.85
C ASN A 981 -6.00 7.69 38.23
N ARG A 982 -6.09 7.60 36.89
CA ARG A 982 -7.29 7.11 36.19
C ARG A 982 -7.49 5.63 36.44
N ASP A 983 -6.44 4.82 36.33
CA ASP A 983 -6.52 3.37 36.55
C ASP A 983 -6.84 3.03 38.01
N PHE A 984 -6.27 3.77 38.96
CA PHE A 984 -6.65 3.65 40.37
C PHE A 984 -8.14 3.91 40.60
N ARG A 985 -8.73 4.91 39.92
CA ARG A 985 -10.16 5.19 39.99
C ARG A 985 -10.99 4.06 39.37
N LYS A 986 -10.55 3.47 38.26
CA LYS A 986 -11.22 2.34 37.61
C LYS A 986 -11.28 1.11 38.53
N VAL A 987 -10.13 0.68 39.05
CA VAL A 987 -10.04 -0.51 39.93
C VAL A 987 -10.81 -0.28 41.24
N SER A 988 -10.74 0.93 41.80
CA SER A 988 -11.52 1.27 43.00
C SER A 988 -13.03 1.18 42.75
N SER A 989 -13.50 1.64 41.59
CA SER A 989 -14.91 1.53 41.19
C SER A 989 -15.34 0.07 41.00
N ALA A 990 -14.47 -0.79 40.46
CA ALA A 990 -14.74 -2.22 40.29
C ALA A 990 -14.90 -2.95 41.63
N ILE A 991 -14.05 -2.63 42.63
CA ILE A 991 -14.16 -3.18 43.99
C ILE A 991 -15.47 -2.75 44.66
N GLU A 992 -15.83 -1.47 44.55
CA GLU A 992 -17.10 -0.96 45.10
C GLU A 992 -18.32 -1.69 44.50
N THR A 993 -18.28 -1.95 43.19
CA THR A 993 -19.32 -2.69 42.47
C THR A 993 -19.42 -4.14 42.96
N LEU A 994 -18.29 -4.85 43.10
CA LEU A 994 -18.28 -6.22 43.63
C LEU A 994 -18.78 -6.30 45.09
N ALA A 995 -18.50 -5.28 45.90
CA ALA A 995 -19.00 -5.19 47.27
C ALA A 995 -20.52 -4.91 47.33
N GLU A 996 -21.09 -4.20 46.34
CA GLU A 996 -22.54 -4.09 46.17
C GLU A 996 -23.15 -5.45 45.78
N VAL A 997 -22.55 -6.16 44.83
CA VAL A 997 -22.98 -7.50 44.41
C VAL A 997 -23.04 -8.47 45.58
N LYS A 998 -22.02 -8.49 46.43
CA LYS A 998 -21.99 -9.35 47.62
C LYS A 998 -23.15 -9.06 48.57
N ARG A 999 -23.42 -7.77 48.86
CA ARG A 999 -24.54 -7.34 49.70
C ARG A 999 -25.88 -7.73 49.11
N ASP A 1000 -26.05 -7.59 47.80
CA ASP A 1000 -27.28 -8.00 47.11
C ASP A 1000 -27.54 -9.51 47.28
N ILE A 1001 -26.50 -10.35 47.19
CA ILE A 1001 -26.59 -11.81 47.37
C ILE A 1001 -26.97 -12.17 48.81
N GLU A 1002 -26.42 -11.46 49.79
CA GLU A 1002 -26.76 -11.60 51.21
C GLU A 1002 -28.24 -11.26 51.45
N ASP A 1003 -28.69 -10.08 51.00
CA ASP A 1003 -30.09 -9.64 51.10
C ASP A 1003 -31.05 -10.63 50.41
N TYR A 1004 -30.70 -11.12 49.21
CA TYR A 1004 -31.47 -12.15 48.51
C TYR A 1004 -31.65 -13.41 49.37
N THR A 1005 -30.59 -13.90 50.00
CA THR A 1005 -30.60 -15.14 50.79
C THR A 1005 -31.43 -14.98 52.06
N ASP A 1006 -31.32 -13.82 52.71
CA ASP A 1006 -32.10 -13.48 53.90
C ASP A 1006 -33.59 -13.38 53.58
N TYR A 1007 -33.95 -12.62 52.55
CA TYR A 1007 -35.35 -12.43 52.16
C TYR A 1007 -35.99 -13.72 51.64
N ARG A 1008 -35.23 -14.60 51.00
CA ARG A 1008 -35.67 -15.94 50.60
C ARG A 1008 -36.05 -16.78 51.81
N THR A 1009 -35.21 -16.78 52.84
CA THR A 1009 -35.42 -17.54 54.08
C THR A 1009 -36.64 -17.04 54.84
N HIS A 1010 -36.75 -15.74 55.05
CA HIS A 1010 -37.89 -15.12 55.72
C HIS A 1010 -39.21 -15.34 54.95
N SER A 1011 -39.17 -15.33 53.61
CA SER A 1011 -40.35 -15.63 52.78
C SER A 1011 -40.87 -17.04 52.99
N LEU A 1012 -39.98 -18.04 53.08
CA LEU A 1012 -40.34 -19.43 53.38
C LEU A 1012 -40.92 -19.58 54.80
N GLU A 1013 -40.37 -18.88 55.79
CA GLU A 1013 -40.91 -18.87 57.16
C GLU A 1013 -42.30 -18.23 57.25
N CYS A 1014 -42.55 -17.16 56.49
CA CYS A 1014 -43.87 -16.55 56.40
C CYS A 1014 -44.89 -17.54 55.81
N ILE A 1015 -44.51 -18.26 54.76
CA ILE A 1015 -45.34 -19.31 54.14
C ILE A 1015 -45.61 -20.45 55.13
N ARG A 1016 -44.61 -20.90 55.91
CA ARG A 1016 -44.78 -21.89 56.99
C ARG A 1016 -45.77 -21.41 58.06
N THR A 1017 -45.65 -20.15 58.48
CA THR A 1017 -46.54 -19.57 59.49
C THR A 1017 -47.99 -19.49 59.00
N PHE A 1018 -48.17 -19.10 57.73
CA PHE A 1018 -49.47 -19.14 57.07
C PHE A 1018 -50.01 -20.57 56.98
N TYR A 1019 -49.17 -21.55 56.64
CA TYR A 1019 -49.54 -22.96 56.56
C TYR A 1019 -50.10 -23.50 57.89
N THR A 1020 -49.42 -23.22 59.00
CA THR A 1020 -49.89 -23.60 60.35
C THR A 1020 -51.25 -22.97 60.66
N THR A 1021 -51.44 -21.70 60.27
CA THR A 1021 -52.71 -20.99 60.47
C THR A 1021 -53.82 -21.54 59.57
N LEU A 1022 -53.49 -21.94 58.34
CA LEU A 1022 -54.40 -22.57 57.39
C LEU A 1022 -54.88 -23.92 57.91
N LEU A 1023 -53.98 -24.77 58.42
CA LEU A 1023 -54.31 -26.08 59.00
C LEU A 1023 -55.20 -25.96 60.24
N ALA A 1024 -54.98 -24.94 61.07
CA ALA A 1024 -55.80 -24.65 62.25
C ALA A 1024 -57.12 -23.92 61.93
N SER A 1025 -57.39 -23.63 60.65
CA SER A 1025 -58.60 -22.92 60.26
C SER A 1025 -59.83 -23.84 60.23
N ARG A 1026 -61.00 -23.28 60.56
CA ARG A 1026 -62.32 -23.95 60.45
C ARG A 1026 -62.64 -24.52 59.06
N TYR A 1027 -61.88 -24.14 58.03
CA TYR A 1027 -62.05 -24.65 56.67
C TYR A 1027 -61.39 -26.00 56.44
N LEU A 1028 -60.48 -26.42 57.33
CA LEU A 1028 -59.79 -27.72 57.28
C LEU A 1028 -60.04 -28.57 58.53
N GLU A 1029 -60.80 -28.07 59.51
CA GLU A 1029 -61.31 -28.86 60.64
C GLU A 1029 -62.46 -29.79 60.20
N GLN A 1030 -62.25 -31.09 60.40
CA GLN A 1030 -63.16 -32.24 60.20
C GLN A 1030 -63.36 -32.74 58.75
N LEU A 1031 -62.84 -33.95 58.49
CA LEU A 1031 -63.31 -34.86 57.42
C LEU A 1031 -64.73 -35.34 57.76
N PRO A 1032 -65.76 -35.12 56.92
CA PRO A 1032 -67.01 -35.85 57.06
C PRO A 1032 -66.82 -37.28 56.56
N LYS A 1033 -67.11 -38.26 57.41
CA LYS A 1033 -67.25 -39.66 57.03
C LYS A 1033 -68.65 -39.89 56.43
N VAL A 1034 -68.66 -40.33 55.17
CA VAL A 1034 -69.71 -41.07 54.43
C VAL A 1034 -70.83 -40.24 53.75
N ALA A 1035 -70.76 -40.31 52.40
CA ALA A 1035 -71.79 -40.34 51.35
C ALA A 1035 -73.13 -39.59 51.53
N ASP A 1036 -73.36 -38.57 50.69
CA ASP A 1036 -74.31 -38.67 49.58
C ASP A 1036 -74.08 -37.54 48.55
N GLU A 1037 -74.30 -37.87 47.28
CA GLU A 1037 -74.21 -36.98 46.12
C GLU A 1037 -75.31 -35.90 46.16
N SER A 1038 -75.04 -34.75 46.80
CA SER A 1038 -75.46 -33.42 46.35
C SER A 1038 -75.30 -32.40 47.48
N GLU A 1039 -74.10 -31.87 47.69
CA GLU A 1039 -73.97 -30.59 48.40
C GLU A 1039 -72.67 -29.89 48.01
N THR A 1040 -72.84 -28.70 47.43
CA THR A 1040 -71.78 -27.75 47.07
C THR A 1040 -70.75 -27.62 48.18
N SER A 1041 -69.56 -28.23 48.01
CA SER A 1041 -68.43 -27.92 48.90
C SER A 1041 -68.21 -26.41 48.84
N SER A 1042 -68.27 -25.74 50.00
CA SER A 1042 -68.06 -24.29 50.10
C SER A 1042 -66.82 -23.89 49.29
N LYS A 1043 -66.93 -22.82 48.50
CA LYS A 1043 -65.80 -22.28 47.71
C LYS A 1043 -64.54 -22.08 48.57
N GLN A 1044 -64.73 -21.80 49.86
CA GLN A 1044 -63.66 -21.65 50.86
C GLN A 1044 -62.94 -22.97 51.15
N PHE A 1045 -63.65 -24.09 51.31
CA PHE A 1045 -63.04 -25.41 51.54
C PHE A 1045 -62.18 -25.86 50.36
N LYS A 1046 -62.71 -25.74 49.12
CA LYS A 1046 -61.96 -26.10 47.90
C LYS A 1046 -60.67 -25.29 47.78
N LYS A 1047 -60.73 -23.98 48.03
CA LYS A 1047 -59.55 -23.09 47.98
C LYS A 1047 -58.55 -23.39 49.11
N ALA A 1048 -59.02 -23.68 50.32
CA ALA A 1048 -58.15 -24.04 51.44
C ALA A 1048 -57.44 -25.39 51.20
N LYS A 1049 -58.12 -26.39 50.63
CA LYS A 1049 -57.53 -27.67 50.23
C LYS A 1049 -56.49 -27.50 49.12
N GLU A 1050 -56.81 -26.75 48.08
CA GLU A 1050 -55.88 -26.43 46.98
C GLU A 1050 -54.62 -25.74 47.49
N LEU A 1051 -54.76 -24.72 48.36
CA LEU A 1051 -53.62 -24.03 48.96
C LEU A 1051 -52.80 -24.94 49.87
N LYS A 1052 -53.43 -25.84 50.62
CA LYS A 1052 -52.73 -26.82 51.45
C LYS A 1052 -51.84 -27.72 50.59
N GLU A 1053 -52.41 -28.30 49.53
CA GLU A 1053 -51.69 -29.18 48.60
C GLU A 1053 -50.56 -28.42 47.86
N ASP A 1054 -50.82 -27.18 47.41
CA ASP A 1054 -49.81 -26.31 46.79
C ASP A 1054 -48.65 -25.97 47.75
N ILE A 1055 -48.94 -25.67 49.02
CA ILE A 1055 -47.91 -25.37 50.03
C ILE A 1055 -47.10 -26.64 50.35
N GLU A 1056 -47.75 -27.78 50.58
CA GLU A 1056 -47.07 -29.05 50.86
C GLU A 1056 -46.16 -29.47 49.68
N ALA A 1057 -46.58 -29.27 48.44
CA ALA A 1057 -45.79 -29.58 47.25
C ALA A 1057 -44.49 -28.77 47.18
N VAL A 1058 -44.55 -27.45 47.45
CA VAL A 1058 -43.36 -26.58 47.43
C VAL A 1058 -42.47 -26.83 48.65
N MET A 1059 -43.05 -27.01 49.83
CA MET A 1059 -42.28 -27.19 51.08
C MET A 1059 -41.55 -28.54 51.15
N ASN A 1060 -42.12 -29.59 50.55
CA ASN A 1060 -41.53 -30.94 50.50
C ASN A 1060 -40.63 -31.18 49.27
N SER A 1061 -40.53 -30.21 48.35
CA SER A 1061 -39.61 -30.30 47.21
C SER A 1061 -38.16 -30.29 47.68
N ALA A 1062 -37.32 -31.16 47.10
CA ALA A 1062 -35.88 -31.21 47.37
C ALA A 1062 -35.13 -29.95 46.91
N ALA A 1063 -35.64 -29.28 45.86
CA ALA A 1063 -35.16 -27.99 45.40
C ALA A 1063 -36.33 -27.00 45.44
N GLN A 1064 -36.33 -26.11 46.43
CA GLN A 1064 -37.34 -25.06 46.56
C GLN A 1064 -36.99 -23.92 45.60
N GLU A 1065 -37.50 -23.94 44.36
CA GLU A 1065 -37.17 -22.92 43.38
C GLU A 1065 -37.77 -21.54 43.71
N ASP A 1066 -37.02 -20.47 43.41
CA ASP A 1066 -37.45 -19.08 43.70
C ASP A 1066 -38.80 -18.73 43.04
N LYS A 1067 -39.04 -19.27 41.84
CA LYS A 1067 -40.28 -19.09 41.08
C LYS A 1067 -41.49 -19.68 41.80
N ASP A 1068 -41.32 -20.85 42.42
CA ASP A 1068 -42.39 -21.58 43.11
C ASP A 1068 -42.75 -20.88 44.41
N ILE A 1069 -41.75 -20.39 45.15
CA ILE A 1069 -41.94 -19.58 46.37
C ILE A 1069 -42.74 -18.31 46.05
N LEU A 1070 -42.39 -17.59 44.98
CA LEU A 1070 -43.08 -16.37 44.55
C LEU A 1070 -44.48 -16.63 43.98
N ALA A 1071 -44.69 -17.76 43.30
CA ALA A 1071 -46.02 -18.16 42.82
C ALA A 1071 -46.94 -18.54 43.98
N LEU A 1072 -46.42 -19.28 44.95
CA LEU A 1072 -47.13 -19.69 46.15
C LEU A 1072 -47.53 -18.49 47.01
N GLY A 1073 -46.61 -17.55 47.24
CA GLY A 1073 -46.91 -16.31 47.98
C GLY A 1073 -48.04 -15.49 47.35
N ARG A 1074 -48.10 -15.39 46.01
CA ARG A 1074 -49.20 -14.72 45.28
C ARG A 1074 -50.54 -15.45 45.44
N LYS A 1075 -50.52 -16.79 45.38
CA LYS A 1075 -51.72 -17.62 45.62
C LYS A 1075 -52.23 -17.42 47.05
N ILE A 1076 -51.34 -17.41 48.04
CA ILE A 1076 -51.67 -17.15 49.45
C ILE A 1076 -52.29 -15.75 49.62
N GLU A 1077 -51.67 -14.72 49.05
CA GLU A 1077 -52.15 -13.35 49.16
C GLU A 1077 -53.55 -13.16 48.55
N SER A 1078 -53.77 -13.70 47.34
CA SER A 1078 -55.08 -13.66 46.68
C SER A 1078 -56.18 -14.44 47.42
N SER A 1079 -55.81 -15.34 48.33
CA SER A 1079 -56.76 -16.15 49.09
C SER A 1079 -57.44 -15.38 50.22
N TYR A 1080 -56.90 -14.24 50.65
CA TYR A 1080 -57.42 -13.46 51.78
C TYR A 1080 -58.89 -13.05 51.60
N ALA A 1081 -59.25 -12.60 50.40
CA ALA A 1081 -60.62 -12.18 50.09
C ALA A 1081 -61.66 -13.29 50.26
N LEU A 1082 -61.24 -14.56 50.15
CA LEU A 1082 -62.12 -15.72 50.23
C LEU A 1082 -62.05 -16.39 51.61
N LEU A 1083 -60.85 -16.57 52.17
CA LEU A 1083 -60.61 -17.33 53.40
C LEU A 1083 -60.57 -16.45 54.66
N GLY A 1084 -60.28 -15.16 54.53
CA GLY A 1084 -60.10 -14.24 55.67
C GLY A 1084 -58.87 -14.53 56.54
N ILE A 1085 -57.94 -15.37 56.06
CA ILE A 1085 -56.69 -15.70 56.77
C ILE A 1085 -55.59 -14.75 56.29
N TYR A 1086 -55.05 -13.95 57.20
CA TYR A 1086 -54.06 -12.93 56.87
C TYR A 1086 -52.68 -13.54 56.57
N PHE A 1087 -52.00 -13.03 55.54
CA PHE A 1087 -50.62 -13.40 55.24
C PHE A 1087 -49.64 -12.47 55.96
N SER A 1088 -49.31 -12.83 57.19
CA SER A 1088 -48.40 -12.06 58.06
C SER A 1088 -47.03 -11.87 57.41
N ASN A 1089 -46.46 -10.68 57.55
CA ASN A 1089 -45.12 -10.31 57.06
C ASN A 1089 -44.90 -10.47 55.54
N ARG A 1090 -45.96 -10.36 54.72
CA ARG A 1090 -45.90 -10.47 53.25
C ARG A 1090 -44.89 -9.54 52.55
N TYR A 1091 -44.43 -8.47 53.20
CA TYR A 1091 -43.45 -7.55 52.62
C TYR A 1091 -42.11 -8.24 52.32
N TYR A 1092 -41.75 -9.29 53.06
CA TYR A 1092 -40.56 -10.11 52.76
C TYR A 1092 -40.64 -10.76 51.37
N LEU A 1093 -41.84 -11.14 50.91
CA LEU A 1093 -42.04 -11.71 49.57
C LEU A 1093 -41.83 -10.66 48.46
N ASN A 1094 -42.14 -9.39 48.74
CA ASN A 1094 -41.91 -8.29 47.82
C ASN A 1094 -40.42 -7.94 47.70
N TYR A 1095 -39.71 -7.85 48.83
CA TYR A 1095 -38.26 -7.65 48.83
C TYR A 1095 -37.53 -8.85 48.22
N PHE A 1096 -37.95 -10.08 48.53
CA PHE A 1096 -37.41 -11.28 47.89
C PHE A 1096 -37.57 -11.21 46.37
N LYS A 1097 -38.74 -10.82 45.85
CA LYS A 1097 -38.96 -10.64 44.40
C LYS A 1097 -38.02 -9.61 43.79
N GLU A 1098 -37.79 -8.49 44.48
CA GLU A 1098 -36.91 -7.42 44.03
C GLU A 1098 -35.44 -7.89 43.95
N TYR A 1099 -34.94 -8.51 45.02
CA TYR A 1099 -33.56 -9.00 45.08
C TYR A 1099 -33.32 -10.25 44.25
N VAL A 1100 -34.29 -11.16 44.08
CA VAL A 1100 -34.21 -12.26 43.09
C VAL A 1100 -33.92 -11.69 41.70
N SER A 1101 -34.64 -10.62 41.31
CA SER A 1101 -34.44 -10.00 40.00
C SER A 1101 -33.07 -9.31 39.89
N LYS A 1102 -32.60 -8.66 40.96
CA LYS A 1102 -31.31 -7.96 40.99
C LYS A 1102 -30.14 -8.97 40.93
N VAL A 1103 -30.17 -9.97 41.79
CA VAL A 1103 -29.10 -10.96 42.00
C VAL A 1103 -28.98 -11.96 40.86
N ARG A 1104 -30.09 -12.42 40.26
CA ARG A 1104 -30.05 -13.28 39.07
C ARG A 1104 -29.52 -12.56 37.83
N LYS A 1105 -29.79 -11.25 37.73
CA LYS A 1105 -29.22 -10.41 36.67
C LYS A 1105 -27.70 -10.31 36.88
N THR A 1106 -27.26 -9.98 38.09
CA THR A 1106 -25.85 -9.89 38.47
C THR A 1106 -25.08 -11.22 38.31
N GLU A 1107 -25.66 -12.35 38.74
CA GLU A 1107 -25.09 -13.69 38.52
C GLU A 1107 -24.78 -13.93 37.05
N ARG A 1108 -25.72 -13.56 36.18
CA ARG A 1108 -25.61 -13.79 34.74
C ARG A 1108 -24.63 -12.83 34.06
N THR A 1109 -24.58 -11.56 34.46
CA THR A 1109 -23.79 -10.52 33.78
C THR A 1109 -22.37 -10.37 34.32
N LEU A 1110 -22.13 -10.72 35.58
CA LEU A 1110 -20.85 -10.47 36.27
C LEU A 1110 -20.16 -11.76 36.75
N LEU A 1111 -20.93 -12.74 37.27
CA LEU A 1111 -20.35 -13.91 37.94
C LEU A 1111 -20.11 -15.08 36.98
N LYS A 1112 -21.13 -15.50 36.23
CA LYS A 1112 -21.07 -16.67 35.33
C LYS A 1112 -19.99 -16.56 34.24
N PRO A 1113 -19.79 -15.42 33.55
CA PRO A 1113 -18.72 -15.28 32.56
C PRO A 1113 -17.31 -15.46 33.13
N LYS A 1114 -17.15 -15.21 34.43
CA LYS A 1114 -15.88 -15.36 35.17
C LYS A 1114 -15.78 -16.71 35.89
N GLY A 1115 -16.72 -17.64 35.67
CA GLY A 1115 -16.75 -18.96 36.31
C GLY A 1115 -17.33 -18.99 37.73
N TYR A 1116 -18.02 -17.93 38.17
CA TYR A 1116 -18.63 -17.81 39.49
C TYR A 1116 -20.17 -17.93 39.43
N SER A 1117 -20.79 -18.32 40.54
CA SER A 1117 -22.23 -18.49 40.74
C SER A 1117 -22.70 -17.75 41.99
N LEU A 1118 -24.01 -17.70 42.25
CA LEU A 1118 -24.55 -17.11 43.50
C LEU A 1118 -24.07 -17.80 44.79
N THR A 1119 -23.60 -19.03 44.67
CA THR A 1119 -23.04 -19.81 45.77
C THR A 1119 -21.51 -19.81 45.79
N SER A 1120 -20.87 -19.15 44.83
CA SER A 1120 -19.41 -19.09 44.75
C SER A 1120 -18.86 -18.06 45.75
N ASP A 1121 -17.73 -18.39 46.35
CA ASP A 1121 -17.00 -17.43 47.18
C ASP A 1121 -16.35 -16.35 46.30
N LEU A 1122 -16.79 -15.10 46.46
CA LEU A 1122 -16.28 -13.94 45.76
C LEU A 1122 -15.05 -13.30 46.44
N ALA A 1123 -14.69 -13.77 47.65
CA ALA A 1123 -13.53 -13.28 48.38
C ALA A 1123 -12.21 -13.38 47.58
N PRO A 1124 -11.92 -14.45 46.80
CA PRO A 1124 -10.70 -14.53 45.99
C PRO A 1124 -10.62 -13.48 44.88
N VAL A 1125 -11.76 -13.13 44.28
CA VAL A 1125 -11.84 -12.13 43.19
C VAL A 1125 -11.67 -10.72 43.74
N ILE A 1126 -12.33 -10.43 44.86
CA ILE A 1126 -12.16 -9.16 45.56
C ILE A 1126 -10.70 -9.02 46.02
N ALA A 1127 -10.11 -10.09 46.56
CA ALA A 1127 -8.70 -10.10 46.96
C ALA A 1127 -7.75 -9.87 45.76
N GLN A 1128 -8.09 -10.36 44.57
CA GLN A 1128 -7.31 -10.11 43.35
C GLN A 1128 -7.36 -8.63 42.93
N TYR A 1129 -8.54 -8.01 42.91
CA TYR A 1129 -8.67 -6.58 42.59
C TYR A 1129 -8.08 -5.69 43.70
N GLU A 1130 -8.17 -6.11 44.97
CA GLU A 1130 -7.47 -5.45 46.07
C GLU A 1130 -5.95 -5.54 45.92
N ALA A 1131 -5.43 -6.69 45.50
CA ALA A 1131 -4.01 -6.86 45.17
C ALA A 1131 -3.58 -5.98 43.99
N GLU A 1132 -4.42 -5.87 42.94
CA GLU A 1132 -4.19 -4.98 41.80
C GLU A 1132 -4.24 -3.50 42.21
N LYS A 1133 -5.18 -3.10 43.06
CA LYS A 1133 -5.27 -1.76 43.64
C LYS A 1133 -4.03 -1.43 44.47
N ILE A 1134 -3.56 -2.37 45.28
CA ILE A 1134 -2.31 -2.23 46.05
C ILE A 1134 -1.13 -2.09 45.08
N SER A 1135 -1.07 -2.90 44.02
CA SER A 1135 -0.02 -2.79 43.00
C SER A 1135 -0.01 -1.42 42.30
N ILE A 1136 -1.17 -0.88 41.94
CA ILE A 1136 -1.29 0.47 41.36
C ILE A 1136 -0.88 1.53 42.38
N GLN A 1137 -1.23 1.37 43.66
CA GLN A 1137 -0.77 2.27 44.73
C GLN A 1137 0.74 2.21 44.92
N GLU A 1138 1.35 1.02 44.91
CA GLU A 1138 2.79 0.83 44.95
C GLU A 1138 3.47 1.46 43.73
N GLN A 1139 2.88 1.34 42.54
CA GLN A 1139 3.35 2.05 41.35
C GLN A 1139 3.22 3.57 41.51
N ALA A 1140 2.17 4.08 42.17
CA ALA A 1140 1.97 5.49 42.44
C ALA A 1140 3.02 6.05 43.41
N GLU A 1141 3.50 5.25 44.35
CA GLU A 1141 4.62 5.60 45.24
C GLU A 1141 5.91 5.86 44.45
N LEU A 1142 6.11 5.20 43.30
CA LEU A 1142 7.26 5.44 42.42
C LEU A 1142 7.26 6.84 41.79
N PHE A 1143 6.14 7.57 41.85
CA PHE A 1143 5.98 8.96 41.41
C PHE A 1143 6.08 9.98 42.57
N LYS A 1144 6.33 9.56 43.82
CA LYS A 1144 6.49 10.49 44.94
C LYS A 1144 7.89 11.12 44.95
N GLY A 1145 7.94 12.44 45.10
CA GLY A 1145 9.19 13.21 45.19
C GLY A 1145 9.64 13.91 43.90
N GLU A 1146 8.79 13.98 42.87
CA GLU A 1146 9.09 14.60 41.55
C GLU A 1146 10.47 14.14 41.01
N SER A 1147 11.44 15.06 40.93
CA SER A 1147 12.78 14.82 40.39
C SER A 1147 13.63 13.83 41.19
N GLY A 1148 13.27 13.55 42.44
CA GLY A 1148 13.92 12.55 43.29
C GLY A 1148 13.28 11.16 43.24
N SER A 1149 12.22 10.96 42.46
CA SER A 1149 11.46 9.71 42.43
C SER A 1149 12.10 8.63 41.54
N PRO A 1150 11.92 7.33 41.84
CA PRO A 1150 12.42 6.25 40.99
C PRO A 1150 11.89 6.30 39.56
N LYS A 1151 10.62 6.65 39.37
CA LYS A 1151 10.00 6.72 38.03
C LYS A 1151 10.51 7.90 37.22
N TRP A 1152 10.87 9.01 37.88
CA TRP A 1152 11.55 10.13 37.21
C TRP A 1152 12.91 9.72 36.67
N ALA A 1153 13.69 8.98 37.45
CA ALA A 1153 14.99 8.46 37.01
C ALA A 1153 14.84 7.47 35.84
N GLU A 1154 13.83 6.59 35.88
CA GLU A 1154 13.50 5.66 34.80
C GLU A 1154 13.07 6.37 33.52
N LEU A 1155 12.10 7.30 33.60
CA LEU A 1155 11.64 8.10 32.46
C LEU A 1155 12.78 8.96 31.89
N ARG A 1156 13.64 9.50 32.76
CA ARG A 1156 14.86 10.20 32.34
C ARG A 1156 15.80 9.28 31.59
N ALA A 1157 16.07 8.08 32.08
CA ALA A 1157 16.89 7.11 31.36
C ALA A 1157 16.27 6.75 30.00
N MET A 1158 14.96 6.49 29.94
CA MET A 1158 14.24 6.17 28.71
C MET A 1158 14.24 7.34 27.70
N ILE A 1159 13.95 8.56 28.14
CA ILE A 1159 13.94 9.75 27.28
C ILE A 1159 15.35 10.08 26.83
N VAL A 1160 16.37 9.95 27.70
CA VAL A 1160 17.78 10.07 27.31
C VAL A 1160 18.14 9.00 26.28
N GLN A 1161 17.67 7.76 26.42
CA GLN A 1161 17.92 6.68 25.45
C GLN A 1161 17.23 6.93 24.10
N LYS A 1162 15.96 7.35 24.11
CA LYS A 1162 15.24 7.74 22.88
C LYS A 1162 15.91 8.95 22.23
N LYS A 1163 16.25 9.99 23.01
CA LYS A 1163 16.99 11.17 22.52
C LYS A 1163 18.39 10.83 22.04
N SER A 1164 19.13 9.95 22.70
CA SER A 1164 20.48 9.55 22.27
C SER A 1164 20.45 8.71 20.99
N ALA A 1165 19.39 7.93 20.77
CA ALA A 1165 19.14 7.31 19.48
C ALA A 1165 18.88 8.35 18.36
N LEU A 1166 18.30 9.51 18.70
CA LEU A 1166 18.05 10.64 17.80
C LEU A 1166 19.25 11.61 17.68
N GLN A 1167 20.10 11.70 18.71
CA GLN A 1167 21.19 12.66 18.82
C GLN A 1167 22.49 12.04 18.34
N VAL A 1168 22.89 12.46 17.15
CA VAL A 1168 24.26 12.31 16.66
C VAL A 1168 24.97 13.63 16.91
N GLU A 1169 26.14 13.59 17.56
CA GLU A 1169 26.91 14.79 17.90
C GLU A 1169 27.20 15.60 16.64
N GLY A 1170 26.72 16.83 16.54
CA GLY A 1170 26.98 17.71 15.40
C GLY A 1170 28.40 18.27 15.46
N ARG A 1171 28.96 18.57 14.28
CA ARG A 1171 30.28 19.23 14.16
C ARG A 1171 30.17 20.47 13.27
N SER A 1172 31.26 21.22 13.15
CA SER A 1172 31.29 22.35 12.21
C SER A 1172 31.15 21.86 10.77
N ALA A 1173 30.72 22.75 9.88
CA ALA A 1173 30.56 22.44 8.46
C ALA A 1173 31.88 21.95 7.84
N GLU A 1174 33.00 22.56 8.20
CA GLU A 1174 34.34 22.21 7.73
C GLU A 1174 34.74 20.81 8.22
N SER A 1175 34.57 20.54 9.51
CA SER A 1175 34.90 19.23 10.10
C SER A 1175 34.07 18.09 9.49
N ARG A 1176 32.79 18.33 9.17
CA ARG A 1176 31.97 17.35 8.46
C ARG A 1176 32.37 17.20 6.99
N ALA A 1177 32.78 18.27 6.33
CA ALA A 1177 33.27 18.19 4.96
C ALA A 1177 34.57 17.38 4.87
N GLU A 1178 35.42 17.41 5.91
CA GLU A 1178 36.59 16.52 6.00
C GLU A 1178 36.20 15.04 6.06
N GLU A 1179 35.14 14.67 6.78
CA GLU A 1179 34.62 13.30 6.79
C GLU A 1179 34.10 12.89 5.41
N PHE A 1180 33.40 13.79 4.71
CA PHE A 1180 33.00 13.57 3.31
C PHE A 1180 34.22 13.41 2.38
N ASN A 1181 35.26 14.22 2.57
CA ASN A 1181 36.49 14.20 1.78
C ASN A 1181 37.20 12.84 1.87
N ARG A 1182 37.04 12.07 2.96
CA ARG A 1182 37.53 10.69 3.07
C ARG A 1182 36.95 9.76 2.00
N LEU A 1183 35.86 10.14 1.34
CA LEU A 1183 35.25 9.39 0.24
C LEU A 1183 35.66 9.89 -1.14
N ASN A 1184 36.48 10.95 -1.25
CA ASN A 1184 36.89 11.49 -2.56
C ASN A 1184 37.78 10.53 -3.35
N TYR A 1185 38.48 9.59 -2.70
CA TYR A 1185 39.18 8.49 -3.40
C TYR A 1185 38.25 7.66 -4.30
N LEU A 1186 36.93 7.66 -4.04
CA LEU A 1186 35.97 6.96 -4.88
C LEU A 1186 35.86 7.56 -6.30
N LEU A 1187 36.32 8.80 -6.50
CA LEU A 1187 36.38 9.45 -7.80
C LEU A 1187 37.43 8.82 -8.74
N GLU A 1188 38.40 8.06 -8.19
CA GLU A 1188 39.39 7.30 -8.96
C GLU A 1188 38.73 6.14 -9.71
N TYR A 1189 37.70 5.54 -9.12
CA TYR A 1189 37.06 4.38 -9.70
C TYR A 1189 36.12 4.82 -10.82
N ARG A 1190 36.61 4.68 -12.04
CA ARG A 1190 35.80 4.83 -13.24
C ARG A 1190 35.15 3.49 -13.59
N ALA A 1191 33.89 3.56 -14.01
CA ALA A 1191 33.30 2.44 -14.71
C ALA A 1191 34.17 2.20 -15.95
N ALA A 1192 34.44 0.96 -16.32
CA ALA A 1192 35.19 0.62 -17.52
C ALA A 1192 34.41 1.08 -18.76
N THR A 1193 34.42 2.38 -19.04
CA THR A 1193 33.81 2.97 -20.21
C THR A 1193 34.81 2.86 -21.34
N GLY A 1194 34.97 1.66 -21.90
CA GLY A 1194 35.45 1.45 -23.28
C GLY A 1194 36.64 2.28 -23.78
N VAL A 1195 37.52 2.76 -22.90
CA VAL A 1195 38.82 3.35 -23.21
C VAL A 1195 39.72 2.87 -22.09
N VAL A 1196 40.47 1.81 -22.39
CA VAL A 1196 41.53 1.31 -21.53
C VAL A 1196 42.63 2.35 -21.55
N SER A 1197 42.98 2.90 -20.39
CA SER A 1197 44.31 3.46 -20.18
C SER A 1197 44.86 2.79 -18.91
N PRO A 1198 46.04 2.14 -18.97
CA PRO A 1198 46.43 1.10 -18.04
C PRO A 1198 47.00 1.67 -16.73
N LEU A 1199 46.71 1.00 -15.61
CA LEU A 1199 47.50 1.06 -14.39
C LEU A 1199 48.28 -0.26 -14.23
N PRO A 1200 49.44 -0.23 -13.55
CA PRO A 1200 50.62 -0.97 -13.95
C PRO A 1200 50.58 -2.42 -13.44
N SER A 1201 50.27 -3.35 -14.34
CA SER A 1201 50.73 -4.72 -14.23
C SER A 1201 51.54 -5.02 -15.48
N GLN A 1202 52.88 -4.95 -15.36
CA GLN A 1202 53.89 -5.26 -16.40
C GLN A 1202 53.29 -5.72 -17.75
N SER A 1203 52.78 -4.77 -18.53
CA SER A 1203 52.12 -5.05 -19.81
C SER A 1203 52.59 -4.01 -20.81
N VAL A 1204 53.24 -4.55 -21.84
CA VAL A 1204 53.78 -3.91 -23.05
C VAL A 1204 52.87 -2.75 -23.54
N SER A 1205 53.51 -1.63 -23.90
CA SER A 1205 52.88 -0.38 -24.29
C SER A 1205 51.94 -0.56 -25.50
N GLU A 1206 50.85 0.20 -25.57
CA GLU A 1206 49.90 0.19 -26.70
C GLU A 1206 50.59 0.61 -28.02
N LEU A 1207 51.62 1.46 -27.93
CA LEU A 1207 52.52 1.80 -29.05
C LEU A 1207 53.44 0.63 -29.47
N GLU A 1208 53.82 -0.24 -28.52
CA GLU A 1208 54.57 -1.46 -28.82
C GLU A 1208 53.67 -2.54 -29.43
N LEU A 1209 52.39 -2.58 -29.05
CA LEU A 1209 51.37 -3.44 -29.65
C LEU A 1209 50.93 -2.95 -31.03
N GLU A 1210 50.82 -1.64 -31.25
CA GLU A 1210 50.60 -1.06 -32.57
C GLU A 1210 51.82 -1.27 -33.48
N ALA A 1211 53.04 -1.12 -32.95
CA ALA A 1211 54.26 -1.47 -33.69
C ALA A 1211 54.30 -2.97 -34.02
N LEU A 1212 53.97 -3.86 -33.08
CA LEU A 1212 53.89 -5.31 -33.34
C LEU A 1212 52.80 -5.66 -34.34
N ALA A 1213 51.64 -4.99 -34.27
CA ALA A 1213 50.54 -5.19 -35.20
C ALA A 1213 50.93 -4.72 -36.61
N LEU A 1214 51.63 -3.59 -36.73
CA LEU A 1214 52.16 -3.09 -38.01
C LEU A 1214 53.27 -4.00 -38.56
N GLU A 1215 54.10 -4.57 -37.68
CA GLU A 1215 55.17 -5.51 -38.04
C GLU A 1215 54.59 -6.87 -38.48
N LEU A 1216 53.53 -7.35 -37.83
CA LEU A 1216 52.72 -8.51 -38.24
C LEU A 1216 51.99 -8.26 -39.57
N GLU A 1217 51.45 -7.04 -39.78
CA GLU A 1217 50.81 -6.67 -41.05
C GLU A 1217 51.84 -6.60 -42.20
N LEU A 1218 53.04 -6.08 -41.93
CA LEU A 1218 54.15 -6.04 -42.89
C LEU A 1218 54.73 -7.43 -43.20
N GLU A 1219 54.82 -8.33 -42.22
CA GLU A 1219 55.24 -9.72 -42.44
C GLU A 1219 54.21 -10.51 -43.25
N LEU A 1220 52.91 -10.35 -42.96
CA LEU A 1220 51.81 -10.99 -43.71
C LEU A 1220 51.65 -10.45 -45.13
N LEU A 1221 52.06 -9.20 -45.39
CA LEU A 1221 52.09 -8.59 -46.72
C LEU A 1221 53.34 -8.94 -47.54
N SER A 1222 54.36 -9.57 -46.92
CA SER A 1222 55.62 -9.98 -47.57
C SER A 1222 55.62 -11.41 -48.12
N PHE A 1223 54.46 -12.07 -48.18
CA PHE A 1223 54.26 -13.42 -48.72
C PHE A 1223 53.33 -13.45 -49.95
#